data_AF-A0A3C0GD92-F1
#
_entry.id   AF-A0A3C0GD92-F1
#
_cell.length_a   1.000
_cell.length_b   1.000
_cell.length_c   1.000
_cell.angle_alpha   90.00
_cell.angle_beta   90.00
_cell.angle_gamma   90.00
#
_symmetry.space_group_name_H-M   'P 1'
#
loop_
_entity.id
_entity.type
_entity.pdbx_description
1 polymer ?
#
loop_
_entity_poly.entity_id
_entity_poly.type
_entity_poly.pdbx_seq_one_letter_code
_entity_poly.pdbx_strand_id
1 'polypeptide(L)'
;MKILHIADVHWRGLSRHQEYVLAFKDMFRQAKELEPDIIYVGGDIVHSKTQGISPELIECLCWWFNGLAEIAPTHVILGNHDGLILNKDRQDAITPIVEALDNPSIFLYKHSGTYEFAPGYEWCVLSCFDEENFHRARPNKDNISIALYHGAVRGSLTDVDWQLEGESDLDLFKSYDFALLGDIHKRQFLNKKGTIAYCGSTIQQNFGEDSEKGFLLWDIRSKDDFEAKFYEVENQYHFVTVDWQGDVQRTVNKCREYPNLSRFRIRADNYISQTDARRLQKILTKQKAASEVVFKVDSKFDSDKIATSKSGGLTIDLRSPEKHKELLREYYNSANLLEQDLTKLDDLVDRSLSEISQSDTDLRNVRWSINSLKFDNCFSYTDSNYINFENLPGITGIFGRNARGKSSIIGTIAYSLFNTSDRGAIKNIHLINTRKNSCKAELDISINNVPYRIIRQTVKKQTKKNLWAPTTLKFYRLDKSGEVIEDLTEEQRRETEKIIRGMLGTSEEFLMTSLASQGDMNNFIKEKATARKAILTNFLDLTVFDSMNEFAKKECANLKQQAAAINRGDWDKQISIKENSINSIGDSIAESEQNISKLKSDYENYVKELHSNADDSYITQNEVQKAKSRWLKNIRHVEKAEKQRELLKDEIFETEQKIEKVDLFLSNFDVDKIKEKRDAQKEINRLLSGMQSDLKYERKELNVIQRSVEKLDEVPCGDQFPTCKFIKESHSNKRKLNKQRDKVTALKVKVDDLKLAFRKLGKEDYDEQLDKYNAIVQRKSQLVSSISDIRIKINGYEKDIENIKPLVPELRTIYDDLKEKFENQDSNEGQLLIERKIKTTNSQIQKTDKKRTGLITRLAKLKAEQMMLSKQKAEFEKISRSLRAYDLFLQATSNKGIPVQIIHSMLPQINDEISKILKGVVGFTVELEADLDSNSMDIFINYGDSKRIVELGSGMEKMMASLAIRVALINVSSLPKTSMLMIDEGFGALDETNLEACGKLLQSLKKWFKNILVISHIDAIKDIVDNNIDIMKKGVDSYVYQP
;
A
#
# COMPACT_ATOMS: atom_id res chain seq x y z
N MET A 1 30.69 -42.49 27.75
CA MET A 1 30.96 -41.63 26.59
C MET A 1 30.06 -40.42 26.69
N LYS A 2 30.66 -39.24 26.88
CA LYS A 2 29.98 -37.95 26.96
C LYS A 2 29.91 -37.30 25.58
N ILE A 3 28.72 -37.17 25.02
CA ILE A 3 28.48 -36.55 23.71
C ILE A 3 27.71 -35.26 23.90
N LEU A 4 28.30 -34.14 23.47
CA LEU A 4 27.61 -32.86 23.40
C LEU A 4 26.89 -32.78 22.04
N HIS A 5 25.56 -32.78 22.07
CA HIS A 5 24.70 -32.78 20.89
C HIS A 5 24.10 -31.38 20.65
N ILE A 6 24.46 -30.78 19.51
CA ILE A 6 23.88 -29.55 18.97
C ILE A 6 23.37 -29.75 17.55
N ALA A 7 22.33 -29.01 17.17
CA ALA A 7 21.78 -28.99 15.81
C ALA A 7 21.07 -27.64 15.57
N ASP A 8 20.62 -27.43 14.32
CA ASP A 8 19.71 -26.35 13.93
C ASP A 8 20.23 -24.96 14.33
N VAL A 9 21.53 -24.75 14.09
CA VAL A 9 22.25 -23.52 14.44
C VAL A 9 21.79 -22.36 13.56
N HIS A 10 21.64 -22.62 12.26
CA HIS A 10 21.18 -21.68 11.25
C HIS A 10 21.92 -20.33 11.26
N TRP A 11 23.25 -20.35 11.20
CA TRP A 11 24.04 -19.13 11.01
C TRP A 11 23.46 -18.29 9.86
N ARG A 12 23.12 -17.03 10.17
CA ARG A 12 22.55 -16.11 9.17
C ARG A 12 23.66 -15.55 8.30
N GLY A 13 23.36 -15.41 7.01
CA GLY A 13 24.32 -14.91 6.03
C GLY A 13 24.81 -13.48 6.30
N LEU A 14 23.90 -12.56 6.61
CA LEU A 14 24.20 -11.11 6.61
C LEU A 14 23.92 -10.42 7.95
N SER A 15 23.51 -11.15 8.98
CA SER A 15 23.02 -10.56 10.24
C SER A 15 23.24 -11.50 11.43
N ARG A 16 23.00 -11.01 12.64
CA ARG A 16 23.06 -11.78 13.91
C ARG A 16 24.42 -12.40 14.26
N HIS A 17 25.48 -12.21 13.49
CA HIS A 17 26.81 -12.79 13.77
C HIS A 17 27.30 -12.52 15.20
N GLN A 18 27.16 -11.28 15.68
CA GLN A 18 27.54 -10.92 17.06
C GLN A 18 26.73 -11.68 18.12
N GLU A 19 25.43 -11.89 17.88
CA GLU A 19 24.56 -12.66 18.77
C GLU A 19 25.02 -14.12 18.84
N TYR A 20 25.22 -14.77 17.68
CA TYR A 20 25.73 -16.14 17.62
C TYR A 20 27.08 -16.26 18.34
N VAL A 21 28.03 -15.36 18.09
CA VAL A 21 29.35 -15.39 18.73
C VAL A 21 29.24 -15.27 20.24
N LEU A 22 28.34 -14.43 20.78
CA LEU A 22 28.14 -14.30 22.22
C LEU A 22 27.54 -15.57 22.83
N ALA A 23 26.48 -16.11 22.22
CA ALA A 23 25.85 -17.34 22.68
C ALA A 23 26.82 -18.54 22.63
N PHE A 24 27.56 -18.69 21.52
CA PHE A 24 28.53 -19.78 21.39
C PHE A 24 29.75 -19.63 22.30
N LYS A 25 30.13 -18.41 22.71
CA LYS A 25 31.15 -18.23 23.76
C LYS A 25 30.69 -18.78 25.10
N ASP A 26 29.43 -18.57 25.47
CA ASP A 26 28.87 -19.17 26.67
C ASP A 26 28.79 -20.70 26.55
N MET A 27 28.31 -21.21 25.41
CA MET A 27 28.31 -22.65 25.14
C MET A 27 29.72 -23.25 25.21
N PHE A 28 30.75 -22.61 24.64
CA PHE A 28 32.13 -23.07 24.72
C PHE A 28 32.66 -23.09 26.15
N ARG A 29 32.30 -22.09 26.96
CA ARG A 29 32.64 -22.07 28.39
C ARG A 29 32.00 -23.27 29.11
N GLN A 30 30.70 -23.49 28.92
CA GLN A 30 29.98 -24.62 29.52
C GLN A 30 30.56 -25.97 29.05
N ALA A 31 30.82 -26.13 27.75
CA ALA A 31 31.39 -27.34 27.19
C ALA A 31 32.78 -27.66 27.77
N LYS A 32 33.64 -26.65 27.95
CA LYS A 32 34.95 -26.83 28.63
C LYS A 32 34.81 -27.28 30.07
N GLU A 33 33.77 -26.83 30.79
CA GLU A 33 33.49 -27.25 32.16
C GLU A 33 32.91 -28.68 32.23
N LEU A 34 32.17 -29.11 31.21
CA LEU A 34 31.51 -30.41 31.16
C LEU A 34 32.42 -31.55 30.67
N GLU A 35 33.52 -31.19 29.99
CA GLU A 35 34.53 -32.08 29.43
C GLU A 35 33.89 -33.22 28.60
N PRO A 36 33.20 -32.89 27.48
CA PRO A 36 32.65 -33.92 26.61
C PRO A 36 33.79 -34.67 25.93
N ASP A 37 33.60 -35.98 25.73
CA ASP A 37 34.54 -36.79 24.97
C ASP A 37 34.47 -36.40 23.48
N ILE A 38 33.26 -36.07 22.99
CA ILE A 38 32.97 -35.72 21.59
C ILE A 38 31.88 -34.64 21.51
N ILE A 39 31.96 -33.80 20.49
CA ILE A 39 30.88 -32.91 20.07
C ILE A 39 30.26 -33.44 18.77
N TYR A 40 28.93 -33.51 18.73
CA TYR A 40 28.15 -33.85 17.56
C TYR A 40 27.31 -32.65 17.09
N VAL A 41 27.44 -32.31 15.80
CA VAL A 41 26.69 -31.28 15.08
C VAL A 41 25.71 -31.92 14.11
N GLY A 42 24.44 -31.91 14.46
CA GLY A 42 23.32 -32.57 13.78
C GLY A 42 22.69 -31.79 12.64
N GLY A 43 23.49 -31.14 11.79
CA GLY A 43 23.00 -30.45 10.59
C GLY A 43 22.35 -29.08 10.81
N ASP A 44 21.97 -28.44 9.70
CA ASP A 44 21.43 -27.08 9.60
C ASP A 44 22.32 -26.03 10.26
N ILE A 45 23.57 -26.03 9.81
CA ILE A 45 24.60 -25.13 10.29
C ILE A 45 24.38 -23.74 9.73
N VAL A 46 24.05 -23.60 8.44
CA VAL A 46 23.68 -22.31 7.82
C VAL A 46 22.18 -22.17 7.66
N HIS A 47 21.68 -20.94 7.68
CA HIS A 47 20.25 -20.69 7.49
C HIS A 47 19.78 -20.86 6.04
N SER A 48 20.67 -20.65 5.07
CA SER A 48 20.29 -20.59 3.66
C SER A 48 21.37 -21.23 2.79
N LYS A 49 21.13 -22.50 2.42
CA LYS A 49 21.81 -23.32 1.41
C LYS A 49 23.06 -22.67 0.84
N THR A 50 22.98 -22.18 -0.39
CA THR A 50 24.14 -21.60 -1.10
C THR A 50 23.96 -20.09 -1.33
N GLN A 51 22.96 -19.46 -0.70
CA GLN A 51 22.61 -18.05 -0.94
C GLN A 51 22.89 -17.24 0.32
N GLY A 52 23.62 -16.13 0.16
CA GLY A 52 23.94 -15.23 1.26
C GLY A 52 25.16 -15.64 2.08
N ILE A 53 26.04 -16.50 1.57
CA ILE A 53 27.33 -16.80 2.19
C ILE A 53 28.22 -15.55 2.09
N SER A 54 28.38 -14.84 3.21
CA SER A 54 29.18 -13.62 3.29
C SER A 54 30.59 -13.91 3.85
N PRO A 55 31.58 -13.04 3.62
CA PRO A 55 32.90 -13.16 4.25
C PRO A 55 32.84 -13.26 5.78
N GLU A 56 31.95 -12.50 6.41
CA GLU A 56 31.73 -12.51 7.86
C GLU A 56 31.17 -13.85 8.36
N LEU A 57 30.26 -14.46 7.60
CA LEU A 57 29.77 -15.80 7.90
C LEU A 57 30.91 -16.83 7.83
N ILE A 58 31.73 -16.77 6.79
CA ILE A 58 32.89 -17.67 6.65
C ILE A 58 33.84 -17.52 7.84
N GLU A 59 34.16 -16.28 8.24
CA GLU A 59 34.98 -16.01 9.42
C GLU A 59 34.37 -16.61 10.69
N CYS A 60 33.06 -16.44 10.89
CA CYS A 60 32.34 -17.01 12.02
C CYS A 60 32.37 -18.54 12.03
N LEU A 61 32.16 -19.19 10.88
CA LEU A 61 32.19 -20.65 10.76
C LEU A 61 33.61 -21.19 11.02
N CYS A 62 34.64 -20.54 10.48
CA CYS A 62 36.03 -20.91 10.75
C CYS A 62 36.38 -20.80 12.24
N TRP A 63 35.95 -19.73 12.91
CA TRP A 63 36.10 -19.57 14.35
C TRP A 63 35.34 -20.65 15.13
N TRP A 64 34.09 -20.89 14.75
CA TRP A 64 33.19 -21.79 15.45
C TRP A 64 33.66 -23.24 15.37
N PHE A 65 33.99 -23.73 14.18
CA PHE A 65 34.49 -25.09 13.98
C PHE A 65 35.81 -25.36 14.71
N ASN A 66 36.78 -24.43 14.62
CA ASN A 66 38.04 -24.58 15.37
C ASN A 66 37.79 -24.51 16.89
N GLY A 67 36.90 -23.63 17.35
CA GLY A 67 36.55 -23.52 18.76
C GLY A 67 35.90 -24.79 19.32
N LEU A 68 35.07 -25.48 18.53
CA LEU A 68 34.54 -26.80 18.91
C LEU A 68 35.65 -27.86 18.94
N ALA A 69 36.48 -27.91 17.90
CA ALA A 69 37.59 -28.87 17.77
C ALA A 69 38.67 -28.72 18.86
N GLU A 70 38.87 -27.50 19.39
CA GLU A 70 39.74 -27.24 20.54
C GLU A 70 39.20 -27.85 21.85
N ILE A 71 37.89 -28.08 21.96
CA ILE A 71 37.24 -28.64 23.15
C ILE A 71 37.23 -30.16 23.09
N ALA A 72 36.76 -30.71 21.96
CA ALA A 72 36.68 -32.15 21.73
C ALA A 72 36.59 -32.46 20.22
N PRO A 73 36.94 -33.69 19.79
CA PRO A 73 36.67 -34.15 18.44
C PRO A 73 35.23 -33.84 18.01
N THR A 74 35.09 -33.15 16.88
CA THR A 74 33.82 -32.60 16.40
C THR A 74 33.33 -33.37 15.18
N HIS A 75 32.20 -34.04 15.34
CA HIS A 75 31.57 -34.89 14.33
C HIS A 75 30.35 -34.17 13.75
N VAL A 76 30.27 -34.07 12.43
CA VAL A 76 29.33 -33.20 11.72
C VAL A 76 28.57 -33.99 10.66
N ILE A 77 27.25 -33.86 10.64
CA ILE A 77 26.43 -34.22 9.47
C ILE A 77 25.84 -32.94 8.85
N LEU A 78 25.41 -33.04 7.60
CA LEU A 78 24.74 -31.93 6.89
C LEU A 78 23.23 -31.99 7.10
N GLY A 79 22.60 -30.83 7.23
CA GLY A 79 21.15 -30.70 7.22
C GLY A 79 20.59 -30.24 5.87
N ASN A 80 19.26 -30.14 5.79
CA ASN A 80 18.56 -29.79 4.55
C ASN A 80 18.81 -28.31 4.14
N HIS A 81 19.21 -27.45 5.07
CA HIS A 81 19.58 -26.06 4.83
C HIS A 81 21.05 -25.87 4.46
N ASP A 82 21.93 -26.88 4.61
CA ASP A 82 23.35 -26.75 4.29
C ASP A 82 23.65 -26.93 2.79
N GLY A 83 22.72 -27.53 2.03
CA GLY A 83 22.88 -27.82 0.61
C GLY A 83 21.55 -28.05 -0.12
N LEU A 84 21.61 -28.39 -1.42
CA LEU A 84 20.42 -28.68 -2.22
C LEU A 84 20.25 -30.19 -2.41
N ILE A 85 19.44 -30.83 -1.56
CA ILE A 85 19.20 -32.28 -1.56
C ILE A 85 18.77 -32.81 -2.94
N LEU A 86 17.90 -32.07 -3.65
CA LEU A 86 17.40 -32.45 -4.99
C LEU A 86 18.42 -32.23 -6.13
N ASN A 87 19.56 -31.59 -5.86
CA ASN A 87 20.58 -31.32 -6.86
C ASN A 87 21.95 -31.75 -6.32
N LYS A 88 22.16 -33.07 -6.26
CA LYS A 88 23.35 -33.71 -5.69
C LYS A 88 24.66 -33.32 -6.38
N ASP A 89 24.61 -32.81 -7.61
CA ASP A 89 25.79 -32.31 -8.35
C ASP A 89 26.29 -30.94 -7.82
N ARG A 90 25.48 -30.25 -7.03
CA ARG A 90 25.83 -28.94 -6.46
C ARG A 90 26.41 -29.11 -5.07
N GLN A 91 27.60 -28.56 -4.86
CA GLN A 91 28.27 -28.58 -3.56
C GLN A 91 27.47 -27.85 -2.47
N ASP A 92 27.48 -28.40 -1.27
CA ASP A 92 26.94 -27.78 -0.05
C ASP A 92 27.86 -26.67 0.47
N ALA A 93 27.35 -25.88 1.43
CA ALA A 93 28.06 -24.73 1.97
C ALA A 93 29.18 -25.09 2.95
N ILE A 94 29.14 -26.27 3.57
CA ILE A 94 29.98 -26.62 4.72
C ILE A 94 31.22 -27.39 4.30
N THR A 95 31.08 -28.34 3.39
CA THR A 95 32.17 -29.21 2.92
C THR A 95 33.39 -28.41 2.47
N PRO A 96 33.28 -27.37 1.61
CA PRO A 96 34.46 -26.60 1.20
C PRO A 96 35.16 -25.86 2.35
N ILE A 97 34.41 -25.49 3.39
CA ILE A 97 34.94 -24.77 4.56
C ILE A 97 35.72 -25.75 5.44
N VAL A 98 35.13 -26.91 5.75
CA VAL A 98 35.78 -27.95 6.57
C VAL A 98 37.04 -28.48 5.87
N GLU A 99 36.97 -28.73 4.56
CA GLU A 99 38.13 -29.14 3.75
C GLU A 99 39.24 -28.06 3.76
N ALA A 100 38.87 -26.77 3.68
CA ALA A 100 39.84 -25.69 3.72
C ALA A 100 40.46 -25.46 5.12
N LEU A 101 39.75 -25.81 6.19
CA LEU A 101 40.26 -25.75 7.56
C LEU A 101 41.33 -26.81 7.84
N ASP A 102 41.23 -27.97 7.18
CA ASP A 102 42.18 -29.10 7.27
C ASP A 102 42.53 -29.47 8.74
N ASN A 103 41.52 -29.46 9.61
CA ASN A 103 41.68 -29.77 11.04
C ASN A 103 41.37 -31.24 11.29
N PRO A 104 42.34 -32.06 11.78
CA PRO A 104 42.15 -33.51 11.95
C PRO A 104 41.16 -33.88 13.07
N SER A 105 40.73 -32.91 13.88
CA SER A 105 39.73 -33.13 14.94
C SER A 105 38.32 -32.82 14.47
N ILE A 106 38.10 -32.52 13.18
CA ILE A 106 36.78 -32.27 12.59
C ILE A 106 36.47 -33.38 11.58
N PHE A 107 35.36 -34.08 11.79
CA PHE A 107 34.92 -35.21 10.97
C PHE A 107 33.57 -34.88 10.32
N LEU A 108 33.55 -34.73 9.01
CA LEU A 108 32.33 -34.48 8.24
C LEU A 108 31.83 -35.76 7.56
N TYR A 109 30.60 -36.18 7.87
CA TYR A 109 29.97 -37.37 7.30
C TYR A 109 28.89 -36.98 6.29
N LYS A 110 29.24 -37.01 5.00
CA LYS A 110 28.28 -36.74 3.91
C LYS A 110 27.46 -37.95 3.49
N HIS A 111 28.00 -39.15 3.68
CA HIS A 111 27.44 -40.38 3.14
C HIS A 111 26.82 -41.23 4.24
N SER A 112 25.79 -41.98 3.86
CA SER A 112 25.11 -42.89 4.78
C SER A 112 25.98 -44.14 4.99
N GLY A 113 26.16 -44.53 6.25
CA GLY A 113 27.06 -45.64 6.59
C GLY A 113 27.30 -45.79 8.09
N THR A 114 28.02 -46.86 8.45
CA THR A 114 28.44 -47.12 9.83
C THR A 114 29.91 -46.77 10.00
N TYR A 115 30.22 -45.92 10.97
CA TYR A 115 31.55 -45.39 11.23
C TYR A 115 31.93 -45.63 12.69
N GLU A 116 32.91 -46.48 12.94
CA GLU A 116 33.49 -46.62 14.28
C GLU A 116 34.33 -45.38 14.58
N PHE A 117 33.95 -44.64 15.63
CA PHE A 117 34.61 -43.39 16.02
C PHE A 117 35.38 -43.51 17.33
N ALA A 118 35.01 -44.49 18.17
CA ALA A 118 35.70 -44.83 19.40
C ALA A 118 35.52 -46.33 19.68
N PRO A 119 36.45 -46.97 20.40
CA PRO A 119 36.32 -48.40 20.72
C PRO A 119 34.98 -48.73 21.39
N GLY A 120 34.19 -49.61 20.78
CA GLY A 120 32.88 -50.02 21.29
C GLY A 120 31.72 -49.07 20.96
N TYR A 121 31.96 -48.00 20.20
CA TYR A 121 30.93 -47.04 19.79
C TYR A 121 31.00 -46.72 18.28
N GLU A 122 29.83 -46.60 17.66
CA GLU A 122 29.74 -46.32 16.23
C GLU A 122 28.61 -45.33 15.88
N TRP A 123 28.87 -44.52 14.86
CA TRP A 123 27.87 -43.67 14.22
C TRP A 123 27.20 -44.45 13.09
N CYS A 124 25.88 -44.55 13.14
CA CYS A 124 25.08 -44.97 12.01
C CYS A 124 24.51 -43.71 11.35
N VAL A 125 25.24 -43.16 10.38
CA VAL A 125 24.88 -41.92 9.71
C VAL A 125 23.80 -42.18 8.68
N LEU A 126 22.67 -41.50 8.82
CA LEU A 126 21.56 -41.47 7.89
C LEU A 126 21.51 -40.08 7.26
N SER A 127 22.31 -39.88 6.21
CA SER A 127 22.49 -38.58 5.56
C SER A 127 21.32 -38.23 4.64
N CYS A 128 20.71 -37.05 4.82
CA CYS A 128 19.66 -36.55 3.92
C CYS A 128 20.13 -36.32 2.47
N PHE A 129 21.45 -36.30 2.22
CA PHE A 129 22.01 -36.25 0.87
C PHE A 129 22.21 -37.63 0.23
N ASP A 130 22.02 -38.71 1.00
CA ASP A 130 22.37 -40.08 0.63
C ASP A 130 21.34 -41.12 1.13
N GLU A 131 20.05 -40.78 1.01
CA GLU A 131 18.92 -41.60 1.48
C GLU A 131 18.85 -42.98 0.83
N GLU A 132 19.18 -43.07 -0.46
CA GLU A 132 19.22 -44.31 -1.23
C GLU A 132 20.15 -45.36 -0.59
N ASN A 133 21.13 -44.91 0.20
CA ASN A 133 22.13 -45.74 0.86
C ASN A 133 21.90 -45.91 2.36
N PHE A 134 20.73 -45.57 2.93
CA PHE A 134 20.43 -45.80 4.35
C PHE A 134 20.63 -47.25 4.79
N HIS A 135 20.38 -48.21 3.90
CA HIS A 135 20.61 -49.63 4.13
C HIS A 135 22.07 -50.00 4.46
N ARG A 136 23.04 -49.09 4.26
CA ARG A 136 24.46 -49.25 4.59
C ARG A 136 24.79 -48.87 6.04
N ALA A 137 23.96 -48.05 6.69
CA ALA A 137 24.12 -47.67 8.09
C ALA A 137 23.63 -48.80 9.00
N ARG A 138 24.29 -49.96 8.96
CA ARG A 138 23.88 -51.14 9.73
C ARG A 138 24.59 -51.18 11.08
N PRO A 139 23.84 -51.36 12.19
CA PRO A 139 24.44 -51.45 13.51
C PRO A 139 25.19 -52.78 13.69
N ASN A 140 26.36 -52.73 14.29
CA ASN A 140 27.11 -53.86 14.78
C ASN A 140 26.62 -54.26 16.17
N LYS A 141 26.47 -55.57 16.42
CA LYS A 141 25.94 -56.09 17.69
C LYS A 141 26.91 -55.92 18.86
N ASP A 142 28.20 -55.85 18.57
CA ASP A 142 29.25 -55.76 19.59
C ASP A 142 29.50 -54.32 20.07
N ASN A 143 28.96 -53.32 19.36
CA ASN A 143 29.12 -51.91 19.66
C ASN A 143 27.81 -51.28 20.17
N ILE A 144 27.92 -50.10 20.77
CA ILE A 144 26.80 -49.18 20.99
C ILE A 144 26.59 -48.38 19.71
N SER A 145 25.44 -48.61 19.08
CA SER A 145 25.08 -48.02 17.79
C SER A 145 24.22 -46.77 17.99
N ILE A 146 24.71 -45.63 17.47
CA ILE A 146 24.05 -44.33 17.61
C ILE A 146 23.69 -43.82 16.22
N ALA A 147 22.39 -43.76 15.92
CA ALA A 147 21.89 -43.20 14.68
C ALA A 147 22.02 -41.67 14.67
N LEU A 148 22.59 -41.13 13.61
CA LEU A 148 22.69 -39.69 13.36
C LEU A 148 21.79 -39.36 12.17
N TYR A 149 20.78 -38.53 12.39
CA TYR A 149 19.78 -38.23 11.36
C TYR A 149 19.33 -36.77 11.45
N HIS A 150 19.11 -36.16 10.28
CA HIS A 150 18.59 -34.81 10.17
C HIS A 150 17.35 -34.85 9.27
N GLY A 151 16.18 -34.63 9.87
CA GLY A 151 14.88 -34.69 9.21
C GLY A 151 13.73 -34.92 10.20
N ALA A 152 12.50 -34.69 9.75
CA ALA A 152 11.31 -34.75 10.60
C ALA A 152 10.86 -36.20 10.86
N VAL A 153 10.75 -36.60 12.13
CA VAL A 153 10.23 -37.92 12.54
C VAL A 153 8.78 -37.80 12.99
N ARG A 154 7.92 -38.71 12.51
CA ARG A 154 6.47 -38.69 12.79
C ARG A 154 6.20 -38.71 14.29
N GLY A 155 5.37 -37.77 14.75
CA GLY A 155 5.09 -37.57 16.17
C GLY A 155 5.95 -36.51 16.85
N SER A 156 6.88 -35.89 16.11
CA SER A 156 7.56 -34.68 16.58
C SER A 156 6.59 -33.49 16.66
N LEU A 157 6.83 -32.64 17.65
CA LEU A 157 6.06 -31.43 17.91
C LEU A 157 6.89 -30.19 17.58
N THR A 158 6.23 -29.18 17.06
CA THR A 158 6.76 -27.80 16.99
C THR A 158 6.68 -27.12 18.36
N ASP A 159 7.36 -25.97 18.53
CA ASP A 159 7.32 -25.19 19.78
C ASP A 159 5.88 -24.81 20.20
N VAL A 160 4.94 -24.67 19.25
CA VAL A 160 3.50 -24.45 19.50
C VAL A 160 2.66 -25.73 19.71
N ASP A 161 3.32 -26.86 20.02
CA ASP A 161 2.71 -28.19 20.24
C ASP A 161 1.91 -28.74 19.04
N TRP A 162 2.15 -28.20 17.84
CA TRP A 162 1.57 -28.77 16.62
C TRP A 162 2.40 -29.96 16.14
N GLN A 163 1.73 -31.10 15.91
CA GLN A 163 2.35 -32.33 15.44
C GLN A 163 2.64 -32.26 13.94
N LEU A 164 3.89 -32.56 13.55
CA LEU A 164 4.29 -32.60 12.15
C LEU A 164 4.01 -33.98 11.54
N GLU A 165 3.63 -33.99 10.26
CA GLU A 165 3.74 -35.19 9.43
C GLU A 165 5.23 -35.42 9.17
N GLY A 166 5.77 -36.54 9.67
CA GLY A 166 7.20 -36.83 9.57
C GLY A 166 7.58 -37.43 8.22
N GLU A 167 8.79 -37.11 7.76
CA GLU A 167 9.45 -37.74 6.61
C GLU A 167 9.79 -39.22 6.88
N SER A 168 10.02 -39.56 8.16
CA SER A 168 10.31 -40.92 8.62
C SER A 168 9.48 -41.32 9.84
N ASP A 169 9.24 -42.61 10.01
CA ASP A 169 8.62 -43.18 11.21
C ASP A 169 9.67 -43.55 12.27
N LEU A 170 9.27 -43.61 13.54
CA LEU A 170 10.11 -44.10 14.64
C LEU A 170 10.67 -45.51 14.41
N ASP A 171 10.00 -46.26 13.55
CA ASP A 171 10.40 -47.60 13.13
C ASP A 171 11.77 -47.63 12.45
N LEU A 172 12.19 -46.52 11.81
CA LEU A 172 13.52 -46.37 11.22
C LEU A 172 14.63 -46.57 12.26
N PHE A 173 14.39 -46.18 13.51
CA PHE A 173 15.41 -46.19 14.55
C PHE A 173 15.40 -47.44 15.43
N LYS A 174 14.49 -48.39 15.19
CA LYS A 174 14.31 -49.60 16.03
C LYS A 174 15.57 -50.47 16.14
N SER A 175 16.43 -50.46 15.14
CA SER A 175 17.63 -51.29 15.10
C SER A 175 18.83 -50.70 15.84
N TYR A 176 18.78 -49.42 16.22
CA TYR A 176 19.89 -48.71 16.88
C TYR A 176 19.63 -48.57 18.38
N ASP A 177 20.69 -48.40 19.16
CA ASP A 177 20.57 -48.23 20.61
C ASP A 177 20.11 -46.80 20.97
N PHE A 178 20.65 -45.81 20.26
CA PHE A 178 20.33 -44.38 20.43
C PHE A 178 20.10 -43.70 19.07
N ALA A 179 19.39 -42.57 19.07
CA ALA A 179 19.29 -41.70 17.91
C ALA A 179 19.34 -40.23 18.32
N LEU A 180 20.33 -39.52 17.78
CA LEU A 180 20.53 -38.08 17.99
C LEU A 180 20.09 -37.37 16.71
N LEU A 181 19.05 -36.54 16.84
CA LEU A 181 18.32 -35.98 15.71
C LEU A 181 18.47 -34.45 15.61
N GLY A 182 18.50 -33.92 14.40
CA GLY A 182 18.33 -32.49 14.06
C GLY A 182 17.21 -32.26 13.03
N ASP A 183 16.85 -31.00 12.74
CA ASP A 183 15.75 -30.45 11.89
C ASP A 183 14.61 -29.84 12.74
N ILE A 184 14.30 -30.43 13.89
CA ILE A 184 13.22 -29.95 14.76
C ILE A 184 13.77 -29.05 15.87
N HIS A 185 13.40 -27.77 15.83
CA HIS A 185 13.91 -26.74 16.75
C HIS A 185 13.44 -26.88 18.20
N LYS A 186 12.42 -27.72 18.46
CA LYS A 186 11.93 -28.03 19.80
C LYS A 186 12.67 -29.22 20.38
N ARG A 187 13.30 -29.02 21.55
CA ARG A 187 13.89 -30.10 22.35
C ARG A 187 12.82 -31.08 22.79
N GLN A 188 12.96 -32.34 22.40
CA GLN A 188 11.99 -33.38 22.75
C GLN A 188 12.58 -34.79 22.65
N PHE A 189 12.05 -35.70 23.46
CA PHE A 189 12.33 -37.13 23.40
C PHE A 189 11.15 -37.84 22.73
N LEU A 190 11.41 -38.63 21.69
CA LEU A 190 10.35 -39.27 20.91
C LEU A 190 9.94 -40.64 21.48
N ASN A 191 10.70 -41.18 22.43
CA ASN A 191 10.38 -42.43 23.09
C ASN A 191 10.44 -42.32 24.61
N LYS A 192 9.67 -43.16 25.30
CA LYS A 192 9.61 -43.17 26.78
C LYS A 192 10.95 -43.53 27.43
N LYS A 193 11.81 -44.26 26.73
CA LYS A 193 13.14 -44.62 27.22
C LYS A 193 14.11 -43.42 27.21
N GLY A 194 13.85 -42.38 26.40
CA GLY A 194 14.74 -41.24 26.26
C GLY A 194 15.97 -41.48 25.39
N THR A 195 15.99 -42.55 24.57
CA THR A 195 17.13 -42.87 23.70
C THR A 195 17.07 -42.20 22.33
N ILE A 196 15.94 -41.58 21.97
CA ILE A 196 15.72 -40.88 20.70
C ILE A 196 15.32 -39.44 21.01
N ALA A 197 16.13 -38.46 20.62
CA ALA A 197 15.82 -37.06 20.93
C ALA A 197 16.30 -36.07 19.87
N TYR A 198 15.52 -35.00 19.73
CA TYR A 198 15.97 -33.73 19.16
C TYR A 198 16.54 -32.87 20.28
N CYS A 199 17.75 -32.33 20.09
CA CYS A 199 18.29 -31.32 21.01
C CYS A 199 17.57 -29.98 20.89
N GLY A 200 16.91 -29.72 19.76
CA GLY A 200 16.37 -28.41 19.41
C GLY A 200 17.45 -27.47 18.88
N SER A 201 17.03 -26.26 18.51
CA SER A 201 17.95 -25.21 18.07
C SER A 201 18.82 -24.73 19.22
N THR A 202 20.10 -24.47 18.93
CA THR A 202 21.04 -24.02 19.98
C THR A 202 20.73 -22.61 20.49
N ILE A 203 20.19 -21.77 19.61
CA ILE A 203 19.66 -20.45 19.97
C ILE A 203 18.32 -20.23 19.28
N GLN A 204 17.50 -19.36 19.86
CA GLN A 204 16.19 -19.00 19.33
C GLN A 204 16.32 -18.39 17.92
N GLN A 205 15.57 -18.87 16.94
CA GLN A 205 15.67 -18.37 15.55
C GLN A 205 14.55 -17.40 15.18
N ASN A 206 13.39 -17.49 15.83
CA ASN A 206 12.23 -16.66 15.53
C ASN A 206 11.26 -16.57 16.73
N PHE A 207 10.23 -15.73 16.59
CA PHE A 207 9.22 -15.46 17.63
C PHE A 207 8.23 -16.60 17.93
N GLY A 208 8.22 -17.65 17.12
CA GLY A 208 7.40 -18.85 17.33
C GLY A 208 8.11 -19.93 18.15
N GLU A 209 9.38 -19.71 18.49
CA GLU A 209 10.18 -20.64 19.29
C GLU A 209 10.20 -20.25 20.76
N ASP A 210 10.31 -21.24 21.64
CA ASP A 210 10.50 -21.04 23.07
C ASP A 210 11.83 -20.31 23.37
N SER A 211 11.89 -19.63 24.51
CA SER A 211 13.09 -18.88 24.92
C SER A 211 14.24 -19.77 25.41
N GLU A 212 13.91 -20.93 25.99
CA GLU A 212 14.89 -21.88 26.51
C GLU A 212 15.52 -22.67 25.36
N LYS A 213 16.74 -22.31 24.94
CA LYS A 213 17.49 -22.94 23.86
C LYS A 213 18.91 -23.28 24.30
N GLY A 214 19.52 -24.30 23.69
CA GLY A 214 20.82 -24.79 24.12
C GLY A 214 21.17 -26.16 23.54
N PHE A 215 21.78 -27.03 24.34
CA PHE A 215 22.31 -28.31 23.87
C PHE A 215 22.00 -29.47 24.82
N LEU A 216 22.10 -30.70 24.32
CA LEU A 216 21.99 -31.91 25.13
C LEU A 216 23.38 -32.50 25.38
N LEU A 217 23.70 -32.82 26.63
CA LEU A 217 24.85 -33.66 26.98
C LEU A 217 24.35 -35.08 27.27
N TRP A 218 24.82 -36.02 26.47
CA TRP A 218 24.55 -37.45 26.66
C TRP A 218 25.72 -38.09 27.39
N ASP A 219 25.49 -38.74 28.53
CA ASP A 219 26.48 -39.59 29.19
C ASP A 219 26.06 -41.06 29.01
N ILE A 220 26.55 -41.70 27.95
CA ILE A 220 26.21 -43.07 27.57
C ILE A 220 27.28 -44.01 28.13
N ARG A 221 26.95 -44.75 29.20
CA ARG A 221 27.83 -45.71 29.86
C ARG A 221 27.58 -47.14 29.40
N SER A 222 26.34 -47.47 29.05
CA SER A 222 25.94 -48.70 28.36
C SER A 222 24.61 -48.51 27.61
N LYS A 223 24.09 -49.57 26.97
CA LYS A 223 22.78 -49.55 26.28
C LYS A 223 21.60 -49.23 27.21
N ASP A 224 21.73 -49.59 28.50
CA ASP A 224 20.67 -49.42 29.50
C ASP A 224 21.02 -48.40 30.60
N ASP A 225 22.28 -47.93 30.68
CA ASP A 225 22.75 -46.93 31.64
C ASP A 225 23.25 -45.68 30.91
N PHE A 226 22.40 -44.66 30.84
CA PHE A 226 22.71 -43.39 30.22
C PHE A 226 21.90 -42.24 30.83
N GLU A 227 22.38 -41.01 30.65
CA GLU A 227 21.65 -39.78 30.98
C GLU A 227 21.73 -38.80 29.82
N ALA A 228 20.64 -38.09 29.52
CA ALA A 228 20.61 -37.01 28.55
C ALA A 228 20.12 -35.74 29.24
N LYS A 229 21.03 -34.78 29.46
CA LYS A 229 20.75 -33.57 30.24
C LYS A 229 20.85 -32.33 29.37
N PHE A 230 19.89 -31.43 29.52
CA PHE A 230 19.89 -30.16 28.79
C PHE A 230 20.67 -29.07 29.53
N TYR A 231 21.38 -28.27 28.76
CA TYR A 231 22.11 -27.09 29.19
C TYR A 231 21.66 -25.90 28.35
N GLU A 232 21.08 -24.91 29.01
CA GLU A 232 20.63 -23.68 28.37
C GLU A 232 21.83 -22.79 28.02
N VAL A 233 21.81 -22.20 26.84
CA VAL A 233 22.84 -21.26 26.37
C VAL A 233 22.32 -19.84 26.55
N GLU A 234 23.08 -19.00 27.26
CA GLU A 234 22.66 -17.62 27.51
C GLU A 234 22.62 -16.80 26.20
N ASN A 235 21.46 -16.24 25.87
CA ASN A 235 21.31 -15.33 24.73
C ASN A 235 20.62 -14.03 25.16
N GLN A 236 21.25 -12.87 24.95
CA GLN A 236 20.66 -11.59 25.31
C GLN A 236 19.59 -11.10 24.32
N TYR A 237 19.58 -11.62 23.09
CA TYR A 237 18.76 -11.14 21.97
C TYR A 237 17.45 -11.92 21.80
N HIS A 238 16.70 -12.07 22.88
CA HIS A 238 15.44 -12.83 22.92
C HIS A 238 14.41 -12.33 21.90
N PHE A 239 13.70 -13.25 21.24
CA PHE A 239 12.47 -12.96 20.50
C PHE A 239 11.28 -13.03 21.46
N VAL A 240 10.67 -11.88 21.71
CA VAL A 240 9.60 -11.73 22.70
C VAL A 240 8.34 -11.23 22.04
N THR A 241 7.22 -11.91 22.25
CA THR A 241 5.90 -11.42 21.87
C THR A 241 5.22 -10.77 23.09
N VAL A 242 4.84 -9.50 22.97
CA VAL A 242 4.15 -8.74 24.02
C VAL A 242 2.81 -8.26 23.49
N ASP A 243 1.73 -8.55 24.22
CA ASP A 243 0.41 -8.06 23.85
C ASP A 243 0.29 -6.54 24.06
N TRP A 244 -0.35 -5.87 23.12
CA TRP A 244 -0.65 -4.45 23.15
C TRP A 244 -1.58 -4.14 24.32
N GLN A 245 -1.15 -3.25 25.21
CA GLN A 245 -1.88 -2.92 26.44
C GLN A 245 -2.84 -1.73 26.27
N GLY A 246 -3.22 -1.40 25.03
CA GLY A 246 -4.08 -0.26 24.69
C GLY A 246 -3.41 1.11 24.73
N ASP A 247 -2.23 1.22 25.33
CA ASP A 247 -1.46 2.46 25.48
C ASP A 247 0.06 2.21 25.37
N VAL A 248 0.78 3.20 24.86
CA VAL A 248 2.23 3.15 24.65
C VAL A 248 2.96 2.94 25.97
N GLN A 249 2.62 3.70 27.02
CA GLN A 249 3.34 3.64 28.29
C GLN A 249 3.10 2.31 29.00
N ARG A 250 1.86 1.80 28.99
CA ARG A 250 1.54 0.49 29.56
C ARG A 250 2.27 -0.64 28.85
N THR A 251 2.31 -0.60 27.52
CA THR A 251 3.03 -1.61 26.72
C THR A 251 4.53 -1.54 26.96
N VAL A 252 5.11 -0.33 27.00
CA VAL A 252 6.52 -0.13 27.37
C VAL A 252 6.82 -0.70 28.75
N ASN A 253 5.94 -0.51 29.72
CA ASN A 253 6.13 -1.08 31.06
C ASN A 253 6.18 -2.60 31.03
N LYS A 254 5.31 -3.26 30.25
CA LYS A 254 5.34 -4.73 30.09
C LYS A 254 6.60 -5.21 29.37
N CYS A 255 7.06 -4.49 28.35
CA CYS A 255 8.37 -4.73 27.74
C CYS A 255 9.55 -4.60 28.71
N ARG A 256 9.38 -3.97 29.89
CA ARG A 256 10.46 -3.83 30.88
C ARG A 256 10.84 -5.14 31.54
N GLU A 257 9.94 -6.11 31.57
CA GLU A 257 10.14 -7.44 32.17
C GLU A 257 11.21 -8.26 31.44
N TYR A 258 11.52 -7.93 30.18
CA TYR A 258 12.47 -8.66 29.34
C TYR A 258 13.85 -7.99 29.28
N PRO A 259 14.94 -8.73 29.01
CA PRO A 259 16.29 -8.17 28.93
C PRO A 259 16.44 -7.06 27.87
N ASN A 260 17.48 -6.23 28.03
CA ASN A 260 17.88 -5.30 26.98
C ASN A 260 18.34 -6.08 25.73
N LEU A 261 18.38 -5.42 24.56
CA LEU A 261 18.70 -6.00 23.24
C LEU A 261 17.66 -6.98 22.67
N SER A 262 16.66 -7.40 23.46
CA SER A 262 15.54 -8.21 23.01
C SER A 262 14.84 -7.63 21.76
N ARG A 263 14.36 -8.53 20.91
CA ARG A 263 13.48 -8.27 19.78
C ARG A 263 12.04 -8.33 20.26
N PHE A 264 11.29 -7.25 20.04
CA PHE A 264 9.91 -7.17 20.49
C PHE A 264 8.94 -7.30 19.31
N ARG A 265 8.04 -8.28 19.37
CA ARG A 265 6.84 -8.35 18.54
C ARG A 265 5.66 -7.88 19.38
N ILE A 266 5.11 -6.72 19.06
CA ILE A 266 3.91 -6.21 19.71
C ILE A 266 2.70 -6.81 18.99
N ARG A 267 2.01 -7.75 19.65
CA ARG A 267 0.78 -8.37 19.13
C ARG A 267 -0.42 -7.56 19.61
N ALA A 268 -1.36 -7.25 18.73
CA ALA A 268 -2.60 -6.61 19.12
C ALA A 268 -3.80 -7.32 18.51
N ASP A 269 -4.86 -7.46 19.30
CA ASP A 269 -6.17 -7.90 18.80
C ASP A 269 -6.86 -6.77 18.00
N ASN A 270 -6.40 -5.53 18.21
CA ASN A 270 -7.00 -4.30 17.71
C ASN A 270 -5.94 -3.38 17.06
N TYR A 271 -6.39 -2.29 16.45
CA TYR A 271 -5.54 -1.27 15.82
C TYR A 271 -4.51 -0.65 16.78
N ILE A 272 -3.23 -0.68 16.39
CA ILE A 272 -2.18 0.18 16.94
C ILE A 272 -1.96 1.32 15.95
N SER A 273 -2.08 2.57 16.41
CA SER A 273 -1.89 3.69 15.50
C SER A 273 -0.47 3.78 14.95
N GLN A 274 -0.29 4.26 13.71
CA GLN A 274 1.06 4.47 13.16
C GLN A 274 1.89 5.40 14.06
N THR A 275 1.24 6.34 14.74
CA THR A 275 1.89 7.25 15.67
C THR A 275 2.36 6.51 16.92
N ASP A 276 1.53 5.63 17.48
CA ASP A 276 1.86 4.84 18.67
C ASP A 276 2.90 3.77 18.37
N ALA A 277 2.80 3.10 17.23
CA ALA A 277 3.81 2.15 16.75
C ALA A 277 5.19 2.83 16.61
N ARG A 278 5.25 4.01 15.97
CA ARG A 278 6.51 4.79 15.87
C ARG A 278 7.03 5.25 17.23
N ARG A 279 6.14 5.65 18.14
CA ARG A 279 6.51 6.02 19.51
C ARG A 279 7.07 4.84 20.28
N LEU A 280 6.41 3.68 20.24
CA LEU A 280 6.86 2.42 20.84
C LEU A 280 8.23 2.04 20.32
N GLN A 281 8.39 1.99 19.00
CA GLN A 281 9.66 1.68 18.38
C GLN A 281 10.76 2.63 18.88
N LYS A 282 10.53 3.94 18.83
CA LYS A 282 11.50 4.93 19.31
C LYS A 282 11.83 4.78 20.80
N ILE A 283 10.83 4.49 21.64
CA ILE A 283 11.03 4.33 23.09
C ILE A 283 11.78 3.04 23.39
N LEU A 284 11.40 1.91 22.80
CA LEU A 284 12.03 0.61 23.03
C LEU A 284 13.47 0.59 22.49
N THR A 285 13.73 1.15 21.30
CA THR A 285 15.09 1.30 20.79
C THR A 285 15.94 2.17 21.72
N LYS A 286 15.38 3.23 22.32
CA LYS A 286 16.14 4.13 23.21
C LYS A 286 16.32 3.58 24.64
N GLN A 287 15.29 3.00 25.24
CA GLN A 287 15.29 2.57 26.65
C GLN A 287 15.76 1.13 26.84
N LYS A 288 15.52 0.25 25.86
CA LYS A 288 15.86 -1.18 25.92
C LYS A 288 16.98 -1.58 24.97
N ALA A 289 17.49 -0.65 24.14
CA ALA A 289 18.38 -0.97 23.04
C ALA A 289 17.81 -2.10 22.15
N ALA A 290 16.49 -2.15 22.00
CA ALA A 290 15.81 -3.23 21.29
C ALA A 290 16.42 -3.38 19.88
N SER A 291 16.90 -4.59 19.56
CA SER A 291 17.54 -4.89 18.28
C SER A 291 16.51 -4.89 17.14
N GLU A 292 15.26 -5.22 17.44
CA GLU A 292 14.15 -5.18 16.51
C GLU A 292 12.83 -4.88 17.23
N VAL A 293 11.93 -4.13 16.59
CA VAL A 293 10.55 -3.93 17.05
C VAL A 293 9.61 -4.09 15.87
N VAL A 294 8.77 -5.13 15.91
CA VAL A 294 7.77 -5.46 14.89
C VAL A 294 6.36 -5.45 15.49
N PHE A 295 5.34 -5.31 14.64
CA PHE A 295 3.94 -5.25 15.06
C PHE A 295 3.14 -6.32 14.32
N LYS A 296 2.32 -7.08 15.04
CA LYS A 296 1.38 -8.07 14.48
C LYS A 296 -0.03 -7.73 14.94
N VAL A 297 -0.99 -7.70 14.03
CA VAL A 297 -2.41 -7.54 14.36
C VAL A 297 -3.10 -8.87 14.07
N ASP A 298 -3.61 -9.52 15.12
CA ASP A 298 -4.36 -10.77 15.00
C ASP A 298 -5.86 -10.43 14.93
N SER A 299 -6.38 -10.17 13.73
CA SER A 299 -7.83 -10.05 13.55
C SER A 299 -8.45 -11.44 13.45
N LYS A 300 -9.20 -11.86 14.49
CA LYS A 300 -10.04 -13.06 14.42
C LYS A 300 -11.23 -12.77 13.51
N PHE A 301 -11.06 -13.03 12.22
CA PHE A 301 -12.13 -12.95 11.25
C PHE A 301 -12.90 -14.27 11.21
N ASP A 302 -14.20 -14.21 11.51
CA ASP A 302 -15.10 -15.36 11.51
C ASP A 302 -15.53 -15.64 10.06
N SER A 303 -14.73 -16.42 9.33
CA SER A 303 -14.93 -16.70 7.90
C SER A 303 -16.28 -17.34 7.56
N ASP A 304 -16.94 -17.95 8.54
CA ASP A 304 -18.20 -18.67 8.36
C ASP A 304 -19.41 -17.73 8.17
N LYS A 305 -19.31 -16.46 8.58
CA LYS A 305 -20.44 -15.50 8.52
C LYS A 305 -20.62 -14.80 7.18
N ILE A 306 -19.55 -14.62 6.39
CA ILE A 306 -19.66 -14.08 5.02
C ILE A 306 -20.53 -14.99 4.14
N ALA A 307 -20.54 -16.29 4.40
CA ALA A 307 -21.15 -17.32 3.54
C ALA A 307 -22.65 -17.54 3.77
N THR A 308 -23.31 -16.89 4.73
CA THR A 308 -24.74 -17.13 5.03
C THR A 308 -25.70 -16.37 4.12
N SER A 309 -25.68 -16.67 2.82
CA SER A 309 -26.83 -16.52 1.92
C SER A 309 -27.14 -17.88 1.29
N LYS A 310 -27.77 -18.76 2.07
CA LYS A 310 -28.20 -20.13 1.72
C LYS A 310 -29.31 -20.22 0.65
N SER A 311 -29.36 -19.29 -0.29
CA SER A 311 -30.34 -19.32 -1.39
C SER A 311 -29.93 -18.38 -2.51
N GLY A 312 -29.15 -18.90 -3.47
CA GLY A 312 -28.93 -18.30 -4.79
C GLY A 312 -27.65 -17.47 -4.95
N GLY A 313 -26.60 -18.12 -5.47
CA GLY A 313 -25.42 -17.46 -6.06
C GLY A 313 -24.26 -17.17 -5.10
N LEU A 314 -23.05 -17.58 -5.50
CA LEU A 314 -21.74 -17.38 -4.84
C LEU A 314 -21.20 -15.93 -4.94
N THR A 315 -22.03 -14.95 -5.30
CA THR A 315 -21.58 -13.61 -5.70
C THR A 315 -21.76 -12.59 -4.58
N ILE A 316 -20.64 -12.11 -4.02
CA ILE A 316 -20.63 -10.90 -3.17
C ILE A 316 -20.52 -9.68 -4.09
N ASP A 317 -21.43 -8.72 -3.94
CA ASP A 317 -21.31 -7.42 -4.60
C ASP A 317 -20.38 -6.50 -3.81
N LEU A 318 -19.10 -6.52 -4.17
CA LEU A 318 -18.05 -5.68 -3.57
C LEU A 318 -18.02 -4.26 -4.14
N ARG A 319 -19.03 -3.81 -4.88
CA ARG A 319 -19.17 -2.41 -5.27
C ARG A 319 -20.33 -1.71 -4.57
N SER A 320 -21.11 -2.44 -3.76
CA SER A 320 -22.13 -1.87 -2.88
C SER A 320 -21.49 -1.17 -1.67
N PRO A 321 -21.79 0.12 -1.42
CA PRO A 321 -21.38 0.81 -0.21
C PRO A 321 -21.82 0.11 1.06
N GLU A 322 -23.05 -0.42 1.09
CA GLU A 322 -23.63 -1.15 2.22
C GLU A 322 -22.83 -2.40 2.55
N LYS A 323 -22.39 -3.15 1.53
CA LYS A 323 -21.58 -4.35 1.75
C LYS A 323 -20.19 -3.99 2.31
N HIS A 324 -19.56 -2.93 1.82
CA HIS A 324 -18.28 -2.45 2.39
C HIS A 324 -18.42 -1.99 3.85
N LYS A 325 -19.51 -1.31 4.16
CA LYS A 325 -19.86 -0.87 5.52
C LYS A 325 -20.08 -2.05 6.47
N GLU A 326 -20.71 -3.12 5.99
CA GLU A 326 -20.86 -4.39 6.71
C GLU A 326 -19.50 -5.07 6.96
N LEU A 327 -18.70 -5.24 5.89
CA LEU A 327 -17.37 -5.86 5.98
C LEU A 327 -16.43 -5.10 6.93
N LEU A 328 -16.50 -3.76 6.97
CA LEU A 328 -15.74 -2.95 7.94
C LEU A 328 -16.18 -3.19 9.38
N ARG A 329 -17.48 -3.33 9.63
CA ARG A 329 -18.01 -3.64 10.96
C ARG A 329 -17.59 -5.04 11.39
N GLU A 330 -17.63 -6.01 10.50
CA GLU A 330 -17.15 -7.38 10.76
C GLU A 330 -15.65 -7.41 11.03
N TYR A 331 -14.85 -6.73 10.19
CA TYR A 331 -13.40 -6.63 10.33
C TYR A 331 -12.98 -6.05 11.69
N TYR A 332 -13.74 -5.08 12.19
CA TYR A 332 -13.50 -4.42 13.46
C TYR A 332 -14.42 -4.89 14.60
N ASN A 333 -15.11 -6.03 14.47
CA ASN A 333 -16.10 -6.46 15.47
C ASN A 333 -15.47 -6.74 16.85
N SER A 334 -14.22 -7.23 16.89
CA SER A 334 -13.45 -7.39 18.14
C SER A 334 -12.85 -6.09 18.67
N ALA A 335 -12.79 -5.06 17.82
CA ALA A 335 -12.29 -3.75 18.17
C ALA A 335 -13.46 -2.90 18.67
N ASN A 336 -13.47 -2.54 19.96
CA ASN A 336 -14.39 -1.57 20.53
C ASN A 336 -14.16 -0.17 19.92
N LEU A 337 -14.54 0.02 18.65
CA LEU A 337 -14.45 1.29 17.94
C LEU A 337 -15.47 2.27 18.51
N LEU A 338 -15.08 3.55 18.53
CA LEU A 338 -16.00 4.61 18.91
C LEU A 338 -17.04 4.79 17.81
N GLU A 339 -18.29 5.10 18.17
CA GLU A 339 -19.37 5.35 17.21
C GLU A 339 -19.00 6.43 16.17
N GLN A 340 -18.25 7.44 16.60
CA GLN A 340 -17.72 8.49 15.73
C GLN A 340 -16.67 8.00 14.72
N ASP A 341 -15.90 6.96 15.05
CA ASP A 341 -14.95 6.34 14.12
C ASP A 341 -15.74 5.58 13.03
N LEU A 342 -16.80 4.85 13.43
CA LEU A 342 -17.68 4.14 12.51
C LEU A 342 -18.37 5.08 11.51
N THR A 343 -18.93 6.21 11.97
CA THR A 343 -19.56 7.19 11.07
C THR A 343 -18.58 7.74 10.03
N LYS A 344 -17.32 7.98 10.41
CA LYS A 344 -16.29 8.45 9.47
C LYS A 344 -15.86 7.35 8.50
N LEU A 345 -15.79 6.10 8.95
CA LEU A 345 -15.51 4.98 8.06
C LEU A 345 -16.61 4.83 7.01
N ASP A 346 -17.88 4.96 7.41
CA ASP A 346 -19.01 4.95 6.48
C ASP A 346 -18.91 6.08 5.43
N ASP A 347 -18.57 7.31 5.84
CA ASP A 347 -18.35 8.45 4.92
C ASP A 347 -17.19 8.19 3.94
N LEU A 348 -16.09 7.58 4.41
CA LEU A 348 -14.97 7.21 3.56
C LEU A 348 -15.34 6.14 2.52
N VAL A 349 -16.18 5.16 2.89
CA VAL A 349 -16.73 4.19 1.94
C VAL A 349 -17.52 4.91 0.86
N ASP A 350 -18.49 5.74 1.24
CA ASP A 350 -19.38 6.42 0.30
C ASP A 350 -18.61 7.33 -0.67
N ARG A 351 -17.66 8.11 -0.15
CA ARG A 351 -16.82 8.99 -0.96
C ARG A 351 -15.89 8.24 -1.90
N SER A 352 -15.21 7.21 -1.41
CA SER A 352 -14.26 6.44 -2.23
C SER A 352 -14.97 5.73 -3.37
N LEU A 353 -16.10 5.08 -3.11
CA LEU A 353 -16.87 4.39 -4.15
C LEU A 353 -17.48 5.36 -5.17
N SER A 354 -17.96 6.53 -4.73
CA SER A 354 -18.47 7.56 -5.64
C SER A 354 -17.41 8.07 -6.63
N GLU A 355 -16.17 8.30 -6.19
CA GLU A 355 -15.06 8.69 -7.08
C GLU A 355 -14.69 7.56 -8.04
N ILE A 356 -14.70 6.30 -7.58
CA ILE A 356 -14.43 5.12 -8.41
C ILE A 356 -15.50 4.97 -9.50
N SER A 357 -16.79 5.08 -9.17
CA SER A 357 -17.90 4.96 -10.13
C SER A 357 -17.89 6.04 -11.22
N GLN A 358 -17.32 7.21 -10.96
CA GLN A 358 -17.18 8.26 -11.99
C GLN A 358 -16.03 7.96 -12.98
N SER A 359 -15.09 7.09 -12.61
CA SER A 359 -13.91 6.76 -13.41
C SER A 359 -14.06 5.48 -14.25
N ASP A 360 -14.79 4.48 -13.76
CA ASP A 360 -15.00 3.16 -14.38
C ASP A 360 -16.47 2.93 -14.74
N THR A 361 -16.79 2.95 -16.03
CA THR A 361 -18.06 2.45 -16.61
C THR A 361 -18.00 0.94 -16.85
N ASP A 362 -17.58 0.16 -15.84
CA ASP A 362 -17.46 -1.29 -15.96
C ASP A 362 -18.73 -1.97 -15.42
N LEU A 363 -19.57 -2.48 -16.31
CA LEU A 363 -20.68 -3.33 -15.92
C LEU A 363 -20.12 -4.71 -15.53
N ARG A 364 -20.12 -5.03 -14.23
CA ARG A 364 -19.85 -6.38 -13.69
C ARG A 364 -21.17 -7.13 -13.44
N ASN A 365 -21.15 -8.46 -13.43
CA ASN A 365 -22.31 -9.37 -13.49
C ASN A 365 -23.09 -9.40 -14.81
N VAL A 366 -22.47 -8.96 -15.90
CA VAL A 366 -23.07 -9.02 -17.24
C VAL A 366 -23.00 -10.46 -17.77
N ARG A 367 -24.14 -11.00 -18.22
CA ARG A 367 -24.16 -12.24 -19.00
C ARG A 367 -24.27 -11.90 -20.46
N TRP A 368 -23.35 -12.42 -21.26
CA TRP A 368 -23.40 -12.23 -22.70
C TRP A 368 -23.20 -13.53 -23.47
N SER A 369 -23.70 -13.57 -24.70
CA SER A 369 -23.60 -14.73 -25.59
C SER A 369 -23.27 -14.28 -27.01
N ILE A 370 -22.65 -15.17 -27.77
CA ILE A 370 -22.43 -14.97 -29.20
C ILE A 370 -23.57 -15.67 -29.94
N ASN A 371 -24.30 -14.91 -30.76
CA ASN A 371 -25.46 -15.42 -31.49
C ASN A 371 -25.02 -15.89 -32.89
N SER A 372 -24.34 -15.02 -33.65
CA SER A 372 -23.85 -15.38 -34.99
C SER A 372 -22.58 -14.64 -35.38
N LEU A 373 -21.83 -15.23 -36.31
CA LEU A 373 -20.62 -14.66 -36.90
C LEU A 373 -20.72 -14.72 -38.42
N LYS A 374 -20.69 -13.57 -39.08
CA LYS A 374 -20.51 -13.43 -40.52
C LYS A 374 -19.15 -12.82 -40.81
N PHE A 375 -18.37 -13.41 -41.71
CA PHE A 375 -17.03 -12.89 -41.99
C PHE A 375 -16.55 -13.18 -43.40
N ASP A 376 -15.76 -12.23 -43.89
CA ASP A 376 -15.18 -12.23 -45.22
C ASP A 376 -13.67 -12.06 -45.14
N ASN A 377 -12.95 -12.92 -45.83
CA ASN A 377 -11.52 -12.80 -46.09
C ASN A 377 -10.64 -12.74 -44.82
N CYS A 378 -11.09 -13.29 -43.68
CA CYS A 378 -10.29 -13.40 -42.47
C CYS A 378 -9.34 -14.62 -42.54
N PHE A 379 -8.07 -14.43 -42.23
CA PHE A 379 -7.02 -15.48 -42.25
C PHE A 379 -6.99 -16.30 -43.54
N SER A 380 -7.34 -17.59 -43.52
CA SER A 380 -7.35 -18.47 -44.69
C SER A 380 -8.71 -18.54 -45.41
N TYR A 381 -9.73 -17.88 -44.87
CA TYR A 381 -11.09 -17.90 -45.39
C TYR A 381 -11.30 -16.87 -46.51
N THR A 382 -12.30 -17.12 -47.37
CA THR A 382 -12.78 -16.19 -48.39
C THR A 382 -14.05 -15.45 -47.95
N ASP A 383 -14.81 -14.91 -48.88
CA ASP A 383 -16.08 -14.22 -48.64
C ASP A 383 -17.24 -15.20 -48.40
N SER A 384 -18.32 -14.67 -47.79
CA SER A 384 -19.59 -15.33 -47.52
C SER A 384 -19.55 -16.46 -46.48
N ASN A 385 -18.67 -16.38 -45.48
CA ASN A 385 -18.73 -17.32 -44.35
C ASN A 385 -19.74 -16.85 -43.31
N TYR A 386 -20.52 -17.80 -42.79
CA TYR A 386 -21.54 -17.57 -41.79
C TYR A 386 -21.59 -18.74 -40.82
N ILE A 387 -21.68 -18.44 -39.53
CA ILE A 387 -21.89 -19.41 -38.45
C ILE A 387 -23.02 -18.88 -37.57
N ASN A 388 -24.07 -19.68 -37.42
CA ASN A 388 -25.12 -19.43 -36.44
C ASN A 388 -24.90 -20.32 -35.21
N PHE A 389 -24.49 -19.72 -34.09
CA PHE A 389 -24.23 -20.44 -32.84
C PHE A 389 -25.51 -20.77 -32.06
N GLU A 390 -26.63 -20.10 -32.33
CA GLU A 390 -27.90 -20.41 -31.68
C GLU A 390 -28.42 -21.79 -32.08
N ASN A 391 -28.11 -22.22 -33.31
CA ASN A 391 -28.48 -23.53 -33.85
C ASN A 391 -27.52 -24.66 -33.43
N LEU A 392 -26.50 -24.37 -32.61
CA LEU A 392 -25.44 -25.31 -32.23
C LEU A 392 -25.32 -25.48 -30.70
N PRO A 393 -26.40 -25.82 -29.96
CA PRO A 393 -26.33 -26.00 -28.52
C PRO A 393 -25.50 -27.23 -28.14
N GLY A 394 -24.81 -27.17 -27.01
CA GLY A 394 -23.95 -28.26 -26.54
C GLY A 394 -22.52 -28.18 -27.09
N ILE A 395 -21.87 -29.33 -27.26
CA ILE A 395 -20.50 -29.46 -27.73
C ILE A 395 -20.48 -29.45 -29.25
N THR A 396 -19.82 -28.47 -29.84
CA THR A 396 -19.64 -28.34 -31.28
C THR A 396 -18.18 -28.54 -31.64
N GLY A 397 -17.90 -29.58 -32.43
CA GLY A 397 -16.59 -29.84 -32.99
C GLY A 397 -16.32 -29.00 -34.23
N ILE A 398 -15.10 -28.47 -34.38
CA ILE A 398 -14.62 -27.88 -35.62
C ILE A 398 -13.54 -28.80 -36.19
N PHE A 399 -13.92 -29.64 -37.16
CA PHE A 399 -13.02 -30.66 -37.71
C PHE A 399 -12.51 -30.33 -39.11
N GLY A 400 -11.32 -30.85 -39.40
CA GLY A 400 -10.63 -30.66 -40.68
C GLY A 400 -9.15 -31.01 -40.58
N ARG A 401 -8.54 -31.41 -41.71
CA ARG A 401 -7.08 -31.68 -41.79
C ARG A 401 -6.28 -30.46 -41.30
N ASN A 402 -5.10 -30.69 -40.72
CA ASN A 402 -4.22 -29.63 -40.26
C ASN A 402 -3.90 -28.60 -41.37
N ALA A 403 -3.68 -27.35 -40.99
CA ALA A 403 -3.48 -26.21 -41.90
C ALA A 403 -4.67 -25.83 -42.81
N ARG A 404 -5.91 -26.12 -42.37
CA ARG A 404 -7.15 -25.63 -43.01
C ARG A 404 -7.78 -24.40 -42.38
N GLY A 405 -7.21 -23.88 -41.28
CA GLY A 405 -7.67 -22.63 -40.66
C GLY A 405 -8.71 -22.81 -39.55
N LYS A 406 -8.74 -23.96 -38.86
CA LYS A 406 -9.64 -24.23 -37.72
C LYS A 406 -9.57 -23.13 -36.64
N SER A 407 -8.39 -22.89 -36.09
CA SER A 407 -8.15 -21.86 -35.07
C SER A 407 -8.46 -20.44 -35.54
N SER A 408 -8.47 -20.20 -36.86
CA SER A 408 -8.78 -18.88 -37.43
C SER A 408 -10.24 -18.45 -37.19
N ILE A 409 -11.18 -19.38 -36.91
CA ILE A 409 -12.55 -19.03 -36.51
C ILE A 409 -12.53 -18.34 -35.14
N ILE A 410 -11.86 -18.94 -34.16
CA ILE A 410 -11.67 -18.36 -32.82
C ILE A 410 -10.92 -17.03 -32.94
N GLY A 411 -9.86 -16.97 -33.73
CA GLY A 411 -9.13 -15.73 -34.01
C GLY A 411 -10.02 -14.64 -34.63
N THR A 412 -11.01 -15.01 -35.45
CA THR A 412 -11.97 -14.07 -36.04
C THR A 412 -12.97 -13.55 -35.01
N ILE A 413 -13.41 -14.40 -34.07
CA ILE A 413 -14.25 -13.97 -32.94
C ILE A 413 -13.50 -12.99 -32.03
N ALA A 414 -12.26 -13.33 -31.66
CA ALA A 414 -11.39 -12.46 -30.85
C ALA A 414 -11.13 -11.11 -31.54
N TYR A 415 -10.96 -11.12 -32.87
CA TYR A 415 -10.85 -9.91 -33.67
C TYR A 415 -12.12 -9.07 -33.60
N SER A 416 -13.29 -9.67 -33.85
CA SER A 416 -14.59 -8.99 -33.81
C SER A 416 -14.85 -8.32 -32.47
N LEU A 417 -14.63 -9.04 -31.37
CA LEU A 417 -14.86 -8.52 -30.01
C LEU A 417 -13.83 -7.45 -29.63
N PHE A 418 -12.53 -7.78 -29.66
CA PHE A 418 -11.50 -7.01 -28.97
C PHE A 418 -10.37 -6.48 -29.86
N ASN A 419 -10.46 -6.63 -31.18
CA ASN A 419 -9.38 -6.26 -32.11
C ASN A 419 -8.07 -7.03 -31.85
N THR A 420 -8.17 -8.25 -31.36
CA THR A 420 -7.04 -9.12 -31.01
C THR A 420 -7.13 -10.45 -31.77
N SER A 421 -6.35 -11.46 -31.38
CA SER A 421 -6.44 -12.83 -31.91
C SER A 421 -6.46 -13.87 -30.79
N ASP A 422 -6.65 -15.14 -31.17
CA ASP A 422 -6.50 -16.34 -30.34
C ASP A 422 -5.10 -16.49 -29.73
N ARG A 423 -4.11 -15.73 -30.20
CA ARG A 423 -2.71 -15.74 -29.74
C ARG A 423 -2.27 -14.39 -29.16
N GLY A 424 -3.23 -13.56 -28.75
CA GLY A 424 -2.98 -12.20 -28.25
C GLY A 424 -2.81 -11.16 -29.37
N ALA A 425 -2.03 -10.10 -29.09
CA ALA A 425 -1.93 -8.93 -29.95
C ALA A 425 -1.09 -9.19 -31.23
N ILE A 426 -1.77 -9.45 -32.34
CA ILE A 426 -1.16 -9.57 -33.68
C ILE A 426 -1.47 -8.33 -34.51
N LYS A 427 -0.56 -7.89 -35.39
CA LYS A 427 -0.85 -6.79 -36.34
C LYS A 427 -2.04 -7.17 -37.24
N ASN A 428 -3.04 -6.29 -37.33
CA ASN A 428 -4.30 -6.51 -38.07
C ASN A 428 -4.13 -6.91 -39.54
N ILE A 429 -2.97 -6.61 -40.14
CA ILE A 429 -2.64 -7.06 -41.49
C ILE A 429 -2.61 -8.60 -41.63
N HIS A 430 -2.20 -9.31 -40.58
CA HIS A 430 -2.13 -10.77 -40.57
C HIS A 430 -3.50 -11.43 -40.39
N LEU A 431 -4.51 -10.65 -40.00
CA LEU A 431 -5.90 -11.10 -39.95
C LEU A 431 -6.54 -11.14 -41.35
N ILE A 432 -5.97 -10.43 -42.32
CA ILE A 432 -6.51 -10.37 -43.69
C ILE A 432 -5.89 -11.49 -44.51
N ASN A 433 -6.72 -12.26 -45.20
CA ASN A 433 -6.28 -13.28 -46.13
C ASN A 433 -5.21 -12.73 -47.07
N THR A 434 -4.08 -13.45 -47.18
CA THR A 434 -2.91 -13.01 -47.94
C THR A 434 -3.24 -12.70 -49.39
N ARG A 435 -4.28 -13.34 -49.94
CA ARG A 435 -4.77 -13.17 -51.32
C ARG A 435 -5.81 -12.04 -51.50
N LYS A 436 -6.22 -11.37 -50.43
CA LYS A 436 -7.29 -10.36 -50.43
C LYS A 436 -6.80 -9.02 -49.88
N ASN A 437 -7.53 -7.95 -50.22
CA ASN A 437 -7.18 -6.57 -49.85
C ASN A 437 -7.92 -6.03 -48.62
N SER A 438 -8.90 -6.76 -48.11
CA SER A 438 -9.64 -6.40 -46.89
C SER A 438 -10.20 -7.65 -46.25
N CYS A 439 -10.49 -7.57 -44.96
CA CYS A 439 -11.35 -8.51 -44.25
C CYS A 439 -12.45 -7.75 -43.53
N LYS A 440 -13.59 -8.41 -43.33
CA LYS A 440 -14.73 -7.90 -42.58
C LYS A 440 -15.23 -9.00 -41.66
N ALA A 441 -15.56 -8.66 -40.43
CA ALA A 441 -16.27 -9.55 -39.52
C ALA A 441 -17.42 -8.78 -38.88
N GLU A 442 -18.56 -9.44 -38.80
CA GLU A 442 -19.83 -8.95 -38.28
C GLU A 442 -20.31 -9.99 -37.27
N LEU A 443 -20.38 -9.57 -36.02
CA LEU A 443 -20.66 -10.43 -34.88
C LEU A 443 -21.92 -9.93 -34.18
N ASP A 444 -22.93 -10.78 -34.12
CA ASP A 444 -24.13 -10.53 -33.35
C ASP A 444 -24.00 -11.18 -31.98
N ILE A 445 -24.21 -10.39 -30.94
CA ILE A 445 -24.08 -10.78 -29.55
C ILE A 445 -25.32 -10.36 -28.78
N SER A 446 -25.60 -11.04 -27.67
CA SER A 446 -26.66 -10.66 -26.73
C SER A 446 -26.04 -10.34 -25.40
N ILE A 447 -26.38 -9.19 -24.82
CA ILE A 447 -25.88 -8.74 -23.52
C ILE A 447 -27.11 -8.55 -22.64
N ASN A 448 -27.23 -9.34 -21.56
CA ASN A 448 -28.42 -9.39 -20.71
C ASN A 448 -29.73 -9.53 -21.52
N ASN A 449 -29.73 -10.38 -22.54
CA ASN A 449 -30.83 -10.62 -23.50
C ASN A 449 -31.18 -9.46 -24.43
N VAL A 450 -30.35 -8.42 -24.51
CA VAL A 450 -30.48 -7.34 -25.50
C VAL A 450 -29.51 -7.60 -26.65
N PRO A 451 -29.98 -7.62 -27.92
CA PRO A 451 -29.12 -7.93 -29.06
C PRO A 451 -28.32 -6.71 -29.53
N TYR A 452 -27.06 -6.94 -29.88
CA TYR A 452 -26.11 -5.95 -30.40
C TYR A 452 -25.33 -6.51 -31.59
N ARG A 453 -24.86 -5.62 -32.47
CA ARG A 453 -24.02 -5.97 -33.62
C ARG A 453 -22.71 -5.21 -33.59
N ILE A 454 -21.60 -5.95 -33.64
CA ILE A 454 -20.25 -5.41 -33.79
C ILE A 454 -19.77 -5.68 -35.20
N ILE A 455 -19.41 -4.63 -35.94
CA ILE A 455 -18.85 -4.74 -37.29
C ILE A 455 -17.44 -4.18 -37.29
N ARG A 456 -16.46 -5.03 -37.63
CA ARG A 456 -15.08 -4.61 -37.86
C ARG A 456 -14.68 -4.87 -39.30
N GLN A 457 -14.02 -3.90 -39.90
CA GLN A 457 -13.47 -4.05 -41.24
C GLN A 457 -12.04 -3.55 -41.27
N THR A 458 -11.12 -4.43 -41.68
CA THR A 458 -9.71 -4.06 -41.87
C THR A 458 -9.38 -4.05 -43.35
N VAL A 459 -8.81 -2.94 -43.84
CA VAL A 459 -8.47 -2.78 -45.26
C VAL A 459 -6.96 -2.66 -45.41
N LYS A 460 -6.32 -3.53 -46.19
CA LYS A 460 -4.92 -3.34 -46.58
C LYS A 460 -4.79 -2.05 -47.37
N LYS A 461 -4.00 -1.13 -46.85
CA LYS A 461 -3.57 0.07 -47.56
C LYS A 461 -2.10 -0.07 -47.87
N GLN A 462 -1.79 -0.06 -49.15
CA GLN A 462 -0.44 -0.19 -49.66
C GLN A 462 0.00 1.13 -50.29
N THR A 463 1.15 1.62 -49.85
CA THR A 463 1.94 2.63 -50.56
C THR A 463 3.18 1.94 -51.14
N LYS A 464 3.93 2.58 -52.04
CA LYS A 464 5.17 2.01 -52.63
C LYS A 464 6.22 1.52 -51.61
N LYS A 465 6.11 1.86 -50.31
CA LYS A 465 7.08 1.52 -49.24
C LYS A 465 6.47 0.99 -47.93
N ASN A 466 5.15 1.09 -47.74
CA ASN A 466 4.53 0.65 -46.48
C ASN A 466 3.17 0.00 -46.73
N LEU A 467 2.96 -1.14 -46.08
CA LEU A 467 1.71 -1.88 -46.06
C LEU A 467 1.17 -1.82 -44.64
N TRP A 468 -0.01 -1.22 -44.48
CA TRP A 468 -0.68 -1.09 -43.19
C TRP A 468 -2.16 -1.43 -43.35
N ALA A 469 -2.86 -1.63 -42.24
CA ALA A 469 -4.20 -2.18 -42.26
C ALA A 469 -5.08 -1.46 -41.21
N PRO A 470 -5.65 -0.27 -41.51
CA PRO A 470 -6.60 0.38 -40.62
C PRO A 470 -7.84 -0.50 -40.43
N THR A 471 -8.40 -0.44 -39.22
CA THR A 471 -9.65 -1.11 -38.87
C THR A 471 -10.70 -0.07 -38.51
N THR A 472 -11.84 -0.11 -39.19
CA THR A 472 -13.07 0.58 -38.79
C THR A 472 -13.86 -0.31 -37.83
N LEU A 473 -14.62 0.33 -36.93
CA LEU A 473 -15.49 -0.31 -35.94
C LEU A 473 -16.84 0.39 -36.00
N LYS A 474 -17.91 -0.40 -36.00
CA LYS A 474 -19.29 0.07 -35.82
C LYS A 474 -19.96 -0.79 -34.75
N PHE A 475 -20.78 -0.17 -33.92
CA PHE A 475 -21.48 -0.83 -32.83
C PHE A 475 -22.94 -0.38 -32.79
N TYR A 476 -23.86 -1.34 -32.87
CA TYR A 476 -25.30 -1.09 -32.99
C TYR A 476 -26.08 -1.85 -31.93
N ARG A 477 -27.15 -1.24 -31.39
CA ARG A 477 -28.20 -1.95 -30.66
C ARG A 477 -29.27 -2.41 -31.64
N LEU A 478 -29.68 -3.67 -31.54
CA LEU A 478 -30.69 -4.28 -32.40
C LEU A 478 -32.03 -4.44 -31.67
N ASP A 479 -33.11 -4.62 -32.44
CA ASP A 479 -34.39 -5.11 -31.95
C ASP A 479 -34.44 -6.64 -31.96
N LYS A 480 -35.57 -7.22 -31.53
CA LYS A 480 -35.78 -8.68 -31.56
C LYS A 480 -35.89 -9.25 -32.98
N SER A 481 -36.11 -8.41 -34.00
CA SER A 481 -36.17 -8.76 -35.43
C SER A 481 -34.78 -8.80 -36.09
N GLY A 482 -33.76 -8.20 -35.45
CA GLY A 482 -32.42 -8.01 -36.00
C GLY A 482 -32.21 -6.69 -36.74
N GLU A 483 -33.14 -5.74 -36.66
CA GLU A 483 -33.02 -4.38 -37.20
C GLU A 483 -32.31 -3.43 -36.23
N VAL A 484 -31.59 -2.44 -36.76
CA VAL A 484 -30.83 -1.47 -35.96
C VAL A 484 -31.78 -0.45 -35.33
N ILE A 485 -31.82 -0.39 -34.00
CA ILE A 485 -32.58 0.62 -33.24
C ILE A 485 -31.72 1.86 -32.96
N GLU A 486 -30.44 1.66 -32.63
CA GLU A 486 -29.56 2.73 -32.15
C GLU A 486 -28.11 2.50 -32.63
N ASP A 487 -27.45 3.58 -33.06
CA ASP A 487 -26.01 3.60 -33.38
C ASP A 487 -25.24 4.08 -32.14
N LEU A 488 -24.40 3.20 -31.61
CA LEU A 488 -23.55 3.44 -30.43
C LEU A 488 -22.08 3.69 -30.85
N THR A 489 -21.84 4.00 -32.13
CA THR A 489 -20.52 4.28 -32.67
C THR A 489 -20.12 5.72 -32.36
N GLU A 490 -18.93 5.90 -31.77
CA GLU A 490 -18.36 7.20 -31.42
C GLU A 490 -17.43 7.72 -32.53
N GLU A 491 -17.11 9.02 -32.49
CA GLU A 491 -16.21 9.64 -33.48
C GLU A 491 -14.82 8.98 -33.52
N GLN A 492 -14.30 8.62 -32.35
CA GLN A 492 -13.02 7.90 -32.23
C GLN A 492 -13.26 6.43 -31.89
N ARG A 493 -12.66 5.55 -32.71
CA ARG A 493 -12.69 4.09 -32.51
C ARG A 493 -12.37 3.65 -31.07
N ARG A 494 -11.47 4.35 -30.39
CA ARG A 494 -11.03 4.03 -29.02
C ARG A 494 -12.15 4.20 -28.00
N GLU A 495 -13.01 5.20 -28.17
CA GLU A 495 -14.15 5.42 -27.28
C GLU A 495 -15.22 4.34 -27.48
N THR A 496 -15.50 3.95 -28.73
CA THR A 496 -16.36 2.78 -29.00
C THR A 496 -15.75 1.48 -28.46
N GLU A 497 -14.43 1.30 -28.54
CA GLU A 497 -13.73 0.17 -27.92
C GLU A 497 -13.88 0.20 -26.38
N LYS A 498 -13.94 1.38 -25.75
CA LYS A 498 -14.19 1.55 -24.31
C LYS A 498 -15.62 1.14 -23.94
N ILE A 499 -16.62 1.53 -24.72
CA ILE A 499 -18.03 1.12 -24.53
C ILE A 499 -18.17 -0.40 -24.60
N ILE A 500 -17.61 -1.03 -25.64
CA ILE A 500 -17.68 -2.50 -25.81
C ILE A 500 -16.97 -3.21 -24.65
N ARG A 501 -15.81 -2.73 -24.21
CA ARG A 501 -15.08 -3.30 -23.06
C ARG A 501 -15.86 -3.15 -21.75
N GLY A 502 -16.50 -2.00 -21.53
CA GLY A 502 -17.34 -1.79 -20.35
C GLY A 502 -18.56 -2.73 -20.29
N MET A 503 -18.96 -3.33 -21.42
CA MET A 503 -20.07 -4.29 -21.48
C MET A 503 -19.61 -5.77 -21.50
N LEU A 504 -18.48 -6.09 -22.14
CA LEU A 504 -18.05 -7.47 -22.39
C LEU A 504 -16.82 -7.91 -21.58
N GLY A 505 -16.13 -6.97 -20.93
CA GLY A 505 -14.84 -7.19 -20.29
C GLY A 505 -13.66 -6.94 -21.23
N THR A 506 -12.45 -7.23 -20.74
CA THR A 506 -11.20 -7.06 -21.49
C THR A 506 -10.85 -8.31 -22.30
N SER A 507 -9.90 -8.17 -23.24
CA SER A 507 -9.39 -9.33 -23.98
C SER A 507 -8.69 -10.34 -23.06
N GLU A 508 -8.01 -9.88 -22.00
CA GLU A 508 -7.33 -10.75 -21.05
C GLU A 508 -8.34 -11.55 -20.23
N GLU A 509 -9.41 -10.91 -19.76
CA GLU A 509 -10.51 -11.58 -19.07
C GLU A 509 -11.20 -12.61 -19.97
N PHE A 510 -11.41 -12.30 -21.27
CA PHE A 510 -11.93 -13.26 -22.24
C PHE A 510 -11.00 -14.45 -22.45
N LEU A 511 -9.68 -14.23 -22.56
CA LEU A 511 -8.68 -15.30 -22.66
C LEU A 511 -8.58 -16.14 -21.37
N MET A 512 -8.85 -15.54 -20.21
CA MET A 512 -8.81 -16.24 -18.92
C MET A 512 -10.10 -17.00 -18.60
N THR A 513 -11.24 -16.56 -19.13
CA THR A 513 -12.56 -17.18 -18.86
C THR A 513 -12.99 -18.10 -19.98
N SER A 514 -13.05 -17.59 -21.21
CA SER A 514 -13.88 -18.17 -22.28
C SER A 514 -13.06 -18.91 -23.35
N LEU A 515 -11.76 -18.62 -23.47
CA LEU A 515 -10.88 -19.26 -24.46
C LEU A 515 -9.71 -20.01 -23.80
N ALA A 516 -9.62 -21.31 -24.05
CA ALA A 516 -8.43 -22.13 -23.79
C ALA A 516 -7.68 -22.35 -25.11
N SER A 517 -6.74 -21.45 -25.45
CA SER A 517 -5.94 -21.52 -26.68
C SER A 517 -4.74 -22.48 -26.57
N GLN A 518 -4.20 -22.85 -27.73
CA GLN A 518 -3.05 -23.75 -27.86
C GLN A 518 -1.81 -23.19 -27.13
N GLY A 519 -1.32 -23.92 -26.12
CA GLY A 519 -0.17 -23.53 -25.29
C GLY A 519 -0.49 -22.73 -24.03
N ASP A 520 -1.63 -22.03 -24.02
CA ASP A 520 -2.10 -21.16 -22.95
C ASP A 520 -3.17 -21.79 -22.04
N MET A 521 -3.66 -23.00 -22.39
CA MET A 521 -4.65 -23.71 -21.58
C MET A 521 -4.22 -23.90 -20.12
N ASN A 522 -2.92 -24.06 -19.85
CA ASN A 522 -2.37 -24.23 -18.51
C ASN A 522 -1.83 -22.91 -17.91
N ASN A 523 -2.11 -21.72 -18.47
CA ASN A 523 -1.46 -20.49 -18.01
C ASN A 523 -1.67 -20.21 -16.52
N PHE A 524 -2.89 -20.36 -16.00
CA PHE A 524 -3.12 -20.19 -14.56
C PHE A 524 -2.25 -21.14 -13.70
N ILE A 525 -2.07 -22.38 -14.16
CA ILE A 525 -1.24 -23.40 -13.52
C ILE A 525 0.26 -23.19 -13.80
N LYS A 526 0.66 -22.51 -14.87
CA LYS A 526 2.07 -22.19 -15.16
C LYS A 526 2.53 -20.93 -14.44
N GLU A 527 1.61 -20.05 -14.09
CA GLU A 527 1.90 -18.84 -13.34
C GLU A 527 2.50 -19.15 -11.97
N LYS A 528 3.40 -18.28 -11.51
CA LYS A 528 3.96 -18.39 -10.16
C LYS A 528 2.87 -18.07 -9.11
N ALA A 529 3.08 -18.57 -7.90
CA ALA A 529 2.15 -18.42 -6.77
C ALA A 529 1.59 -16.99 -6.58
N THR A 530 2.43 -15.96 -6.70
CA THR A 530 2.00 -14.55 -6.59
C THR A 530 1.12 -14.09 -7.75
N ALA A 531 1.42 -14.52 -8.98
CA ALA A 531 0.63 -14.17 -10.15
C ALA A 531 -0.75 -14.87 -10.13
N ARG A 532 -0.82 -16.11 -9.63
CA ARG A 532 -2.10 -16.81 -9.37
C ARG A 532 -3.00 -16.05 -8.40
N LYS A 533 -2.43 -15.56 -7.29
CA LYS A 533 -3.16 -14.75 -6.30
C LYS A 533 -3.68 -13.43 -6.90
N ALA A 534 -2.88 -12.76 -7.74
CA ALA A 534 -3.31 -11.56 -8.45
C ALA A 534 -4.46 -11.84 -9.43
N ILE A 535 -4.40 -12.96 -10.14
CA ILE A 535 -5.49 -13.42 -11.01
C ILE A 535 -6.78 -13.65 -10.20
N LEU A 536 -6.70 -14.39 -9.08
CA LEU A 536 -7.84 -14.64 -8.21
C LEU A 536 -8.42 -13.33 -7.64
N THR A 537 -7.56 -12.38 -7.28
CA THR A 537 -7.93 -11.03 -6.80
C THR A 537 -8.77 -10.29 -7.85
N ASN A 538 -8.41 -10.38 -9.12
CA ASN A 538 -9.20 -9.77 -10.21
C ASN A 538 -10.53 -10.51 -10.43
N PHE A 539 -10.53 -11.85 -10.39
CA PHE A 539 -11.74 -12.65 -10.54
C PHE A 539 -12.80 -12.36 -9.46
N LEU A 540 -12.36 -12.11 -8.23
CA LEU A 540 -13.21 -11.77 -7.10
C LEU A 540 -13.53 -10.26 -7.02
N ASP A 541 -13.08 -9.42 -7.97
CA ASP A 541 -13.23 -7.94 -7.97
C ASP A 541 -12.69 -7.27 -6.69
N LEU A 542 -11.60 -7.82 -6.14
CA LEU A 542 -10.93 -7.25 -4.97
C LEU A 542 -10.09 -6.00 -5.30
N THR A 543 -9.93 -5.68 -6.58
CA THR A 543 -9.23 -4.48 -7.07
C THR A 543 -9.92 -3.19 -6.63
N VAL A 544 -11.22 -3.24 -6.30
CA VAL A 544 -11.95 -2.11 -5.69
C VAL A 544 -11.30 -1.64 -4.38
N PHE A 545 -10.77 -2.56 -3.58
CA PHE A 545 -10.09 -2.22 -2.32
C PHE A 545 -8.77 -1.50 -2.57
N ASP A 546 -8.04 -1.85 -3.62
CA ASP A 546 -6.81 -1.14 -4.02
C ASP A 546 -7.13 0.31 -4.38
N SER A 547 -8.18 0.54 -5.18
CA SER A 547 -8.65 1.89 -5.54
C SER A 547 -9.10 2.68 -4.31
N MET A 548 -9.87 2.07 -3.39
CA MET A 548 -10.27 2.70 -2.13
C MET A 548 -9.04 3.06 -1.27
N ASN A 549 -8.03 2.20 -1.24
CA ASN A 549 -6.79 2.44 -0.50
C ASN A 549 -5.99 3.61 -1.10
N GLU A 550 -5.87 3.69 -2.43
CA GLU A 550 -5.22 4.81 -3.12
C GLU A 550 -5.93 6.15 -2.86
N PHE A 551 -7.26 6.16 -2.93
CA PHE A 551 -8.08 7.32 -2.58
C PHE A 551 -7.77 7.80 -1.15
N ALA A 552 -7.81 6.88 -0.17
CA ALA A 552 -7.57 7.20 1.22
C ALA A 552 -6.12 7.67 1.47
N LYS A 553 -5.12 7.12 0.76
CA LYS A 553 -3.72 7.57 0.86
C LYS A 553 -3.56 9.02 0.44
N LYS A 554 -4.19 9.40 -0.67
CA LYS A 554 -4.14 10.77 -1.23
C LYS A 554 -4.73 11.78 -0.26
N GLU A 555 -5.92 11.51 0.27
CA GLU A 555 -6.59 12.40 1.24
C GLU A 555 -5.83 12.47 2.58
N CYS A 556 -5.32 11.33 3.05
CA CYS A 556 -4.54 11.24 4.29
C CYS A 556 -3.24 12.06 4.22
N ALA A 557 -2.59 12.15 3.06
CA ALA A 557 -1.39 12.95 2.88
C ALA A 557 -1.63 14.45 3.12
N ASN A 558 -2.77 14.98 2.65
CA ASN A 558 -3.16 16.38 2.87
C ASN A 558 -3.41 16.66 4.36
N LEU A 559 -4.14 15.77 5.05
CA LEU A 559 -4.38 15.90 6.49
C LEU A 559 -3.07 15.81 7.31
N LYS A 560 -2.12 14.96 6.91
CA LYS A 560 -0.79 14.88 7.54
C LYS A 560 0.00 16.19 7.38
N GLN A 561 -0.10 16.85 6.22
CA GLN A 561 0.52 18.16 5.99
C GLN A 561 -0.11 19.24 6.90
N GLN A 562 -1.43 19.27 7.01
CA GLN A 562 -2.15 20.18 7.92
C GLN A 562 -1.75 19.94 9.38
N ALA A 563 -1.69 18.67 9.81
CA ALA A 563 -1.26 18.29 11.15
C ALA A 563 0.21 18.66 11.47
N ALA A 564 1.07 18.76 10.44
CA ALA A 564 2.46 19.17 10.58
C ALA A 564 2.64 20.69 10.69
N ALA A 565 1.71 21.47 10.11
CA ALA A 565 1.70 22.93 10.21
C ALA A 565 1.31 23.43 11.62
N ILE A 566 0.61 22.60 12.41
CA ILE A 566 0.23 22.93 13.79
C ILE A 566 1.40 22.63 14.73
N ASN A 567 1.83 23.65 15.49
CA ASN A 567 2.92 23.52 16.45
C ASN A 567 2.53 22.59 17.62
N ARG A 568 3.16 21.42 17.71
CA ARG A 568 2.89 20.40 18.74
C ARG A 568 3.58 20.78 20.05
N GLY A 569 2.92 21.62 20.84
CA GLY A 569 3.28 21.92 22.21
C GLY A 569 2.55 21.01 23.21
N ASP A 570 3.04 20.95 24.44
CA ASP A 570 2.28 20.45 25.59
C ASP A 570 1.18 21.48 25.92
N TRP A 571 0.09 21.47 25.15
CA TRP A 571 -0.97 22.46 25.24
C TRP A 571 -1.61 22.47 26.62
N ASP A 572 -1.81 21.31 27.24
CA ASP A 572 -2.40 21.21 28.58
C ASP A 572 -1.53 21.89 29.63
N LYS A 573 -0.22 21.64 29.61
CA LYS A 573 0.72 22.32 30.50
C LYS A 573 0.80 23.81 30.23
N GLN A 574 0.83 24.23 28.96
CA GLN A 574 0.89 25.64 28.59
C GLN A 574 -0.39 26.39 28.98
N ILE A 575 -1.56 25.80 28.74
CA ILE A 575 -2.86 26.35 29.13
C ILE A 575 -2.90 26.46 30.66
N SER A 576 -2.55 25.41 31.40
CA SER A 576 -2.54 25.42 32.87
C SER A 576 -1.60 26.49 33.46
N ILE A 577 -0.39 26.65 32.92
CA ILE A 577 0.54 27.72 33.35
C ILE A 577 -0.05 29.11 33.14
N LYS A 578 -0.70 29.34 31.99
CA LYS A 578 -1.35 30.62 31.67
C LYS A 578 -2.56 30.87 32.56
N GLU A 579 -3.35 29.84 32.85
CA GLU A 579 -4.53 29.88 33.70
C GLU A 579 -4.15 30.24 35.15
N ASN A 580 -3.10 29.62 35.70
CA ASN A 580 -2.54 29.99 37.00
C ASN A 580 -2.04 31.45 37.03
N SER A 581 -1.39 31.90 35.95
CA SER A 581 -0.93 33.29 35.82
C SER A 581 -2.09 34.29 35.73
N ILE A 582 -3.18 33.92 35.04
CA ILE A 582 -4.40 34.70 34.92
C ILE A 582 -5.06 34.88 36.29
N ASN A 583 -5.17 33.80 37.08
CA ASN A 583 -5.74 33.85 38.42
C ASN A 583 -4.92 34.75 39.35
N SER A 584 -3.60 34.53 39.42
CA SER A 584 -2.70 35.34 40.26
C SER A 584 -2.71 36.85 39.92
N ILE A 585 -2.77 37.20 38.62
CA ILE A 585 -2.90 38.60 38.20
C ILE A 585 -4.28 39.15 38.55
N GLY A 586 -5.34 38.34 38.44
CA GLY A 586 -6.69 38.68 38.88
C GLY A 586 -6.73 39.05 40.37
N ASP A 587 -6.12 38.23 41.22
CA ASP A 587 -6.02 38.49 42.66
C ASP A 587 -5.25 39.79 42.96
N SER A 588 -4.14 40.03 42.26
CA SER A 588 -3.33 41.25 42.39
C SER A 588 -4.09 42.52 41.97
N ILE A 589 -4.98 42.40 40.97
CA ILE A 589 -5.89 43.49 40.56
C ILE A 589 -6.90 43.75 41.67
N ALA A 590 -7.55 42.71 42.21
CA ALA A 590 -8.53 42.84 43.29
C ALA A 590 -7.91 43.48 44.55
N GLU A 591 -6.70 43.08 44.93
CA GLU A 591 -5.95 43.69 46.03
C GLU A 591 -5.66 45.17 45.77
N SER A 592 -5.22 45.50 44.54
CA SER A 592 -4.99 46.90 44.15
C SER A 592 -6.26 47.73 44.20
N GLU A 593 -7.41 47.17 43.83
CA GLU A 593 -8.72 47.83 43.89
C GLU A 593 -9.17 48.09 45.33
N GLN A 594 -8.99 47.10 46.21
CA GLN A 594 -9.29 47.24 47.62
C GLN A 594 -8.40 48.31 48.27
N ASN A 595 -7.11 48.35 47.91
CA ASN A 595 -6.17 49.36 48.41
C ASN A 595 -6.54 50.77 47.90
N ILE A 596 -6.89 50.91 46.63
CA ILE A 596 -7.39 52.17 46.06
C ILE A 596 -8.68 52.62 46.78
N SER A 597 -9.58 51.68 47.11
CA SER A 597 -10.81 51.99 47.85
C SER A 597 -10.53 52.50 49.27
N LYS A 598 -9.61 51.87 50.02
CA LYS A 598 -9.17 52.34 51.34
C LYS A 598 -8.54 53.73 51.27
N LEU A 599 -7.58 53.92 50.35
CA LEU A 599 -6.92 55.23 50.16
C LEU A 599 -7.91 56.33 49.76
N LYS A 600 -8.96 56.01 48.99
CA LYS A 600 -10.03 56.96 48.67
C LYS A 600 -10.86 57.31 49.91
N SER A 601 -11.18 56.34 50.77
CA SER A 601 -11.87 56.60 52.03
C SER A 601 -11.03 57.47 52.98
N ASP A 602 -9.73 57.19 53.11
CA ASP A 602 -8.81 58.01 53.90
C ASP A 602 -8.72 59.43 53.32
N TYR A 603 -8.63 59.55 52.00
CA TYR A 603 -8.66 60.85 51.31
C TYR A 603 -9.94 61.62 51.62
N GLU A 604 -11.11 60.98 51.59
CA GLU A 604 -12.39 61.61 51.94
C GLU A 604 -12.45 62.01 53.43
N ASN A 605 -11.90 61.20 54.34
CA ASN A 605 -11.85 61.52 55.76
C ASN A 605 -10.93 62.70 56.06
N TYR A 606 -9.74 62.76 55.47
CA TYR A 606 -8.84 63.90 55.62
C TYR A 606 -9.44 65.19 55.02
N VAL A 607 -10.22 65.08 53.95
CA VAL A 607 -10.96 66.21 53.39
C VAL A 607 -12.05 66.69 54.35
N LYS A 608 -12.83 65.78 54.96
CA LYS A 608 -13.83 66.15 55.97
C LYS A 608 -13.21 66.79 57.22
N GLU A 609 -12.10 66.24 57.72
CA GLU A 609 -11.36 66.77 58.87
C GLU A 609 -10.80 68.18 58.62
N LEU A 610 -10.44 68.47 57.37
CA LEU A 610 -10.04 69.81 56.93
C LEU A 610 -11.23 70.80 56.92
N HIS A 611 -12.43 70.34 56.54
CA HIS A 611 -13.64 71.16 56.52
C HIS A 611 -14.25 71.41 57.91
N SER A 612 -14.15 70.46 58.85
CA SER A 612 -14.72 70.60 60.21
C SER A 612 -13.91 71.51 61.15
N ASN A 613 -12.65 71.80 60.84
CA ASN A 613 -11.75 72.66 61.63
C ASN A 613 -11.60 74.07 61.04
N ALA A 614 -12.54 74.48 60.19
CA ALA A 614 -12.45 75.73 59.46
C ALA A 614 -13.77 76.51 59.53
N ASP A 615 -13.67 77.83 59.58
CA ASP A 615 -14.80 78.75 59.53
C ASP A 615 -15.58 78.57 58.21
N ASP A 616 -16.89 78.86 58.17
CA ASP A 616 -17.78 78.61 57.01
C ASP A 616 -17.36 79.37 55.72
N SER A 617 -16.33 80.21 55.81
CA SER A 617 -15.71 80.97 54.71
C SER A 617 -14.34 80.45 54.26
N TYR A 618 -13.81 79.38 54.86
CA TYR A 618 -12.47 78.86 54.57
C TYR A 618 -12.43 78.04 53.28
N ILE A 619 -11.54 78.39 52.37
CA ILE A 619 -11.33 77.66 51.12
C ILE A 619 -10.08 76.80 51.28
N THR A 620 -10.20 75.50 51.04
CA THR A 620 -9.06 74.60 51.21
C THR A 620 -8.11 74.68 50.01
N GLN A 621 -6.80 74.46 50.20
CA GLN A 621 -5.90 74.36 49.05
C GLN A 621 -6.33 73.19 48.15
N ASN A 622 -6.96 72.15 48.69
CA ASN A 622 -7.51 71.05 47.91
C ASN A 622 -8.71 71.47 47.04
N GLU A 623 -9.56 72.41 47.46
CA GLU A 623 -10.64 72.95 46.62
C GLU A 623 -10.10 73.84 45.51
N VAL A 624 -9.13 74.71 45.81
CA VAL A 624 -8.41 75.48 44.78
C VAL A 624 -7.68 74.54 43.82
N GLN A 625 -7.01 73.51 44.32
CA GLN A 625 -6.31 72.53 43.49
C GLN A 625 -7.27 71.59 42.76
N LYS A 626 -8.46 71.29 43.27
CA LYS A 626 -9.51 70.54 42.57
C LYS A 626 -10.12 71.39 41.45
N ALA A 627 -10.44 72.65 41.72
CA ALA A 627 -10.91 73.60 40.70
C ALA A 627 -9.84 73.81 39.62
N LYS A 628 -8.58 74.06 40.03
CA LYS A 628 -7.41 74.15 39.14
C LYS A 628 -7.18 72.87 38.36
N SER A 629 -7.24 71.71 39.01
CA SER A 629 -7.04 70.41 38.36
C SER A 629 -8.20 70.09 37.42
N ARG A 630 -9.44 70.47 37.73
CA ARG A 630 -10.61 70.27 36.86
C ARG A 630 -10.53 71.19 35.65
N TRP A 631 -10.15 72.45 35.85
CA TRP A 631 -9.89 73.41 34.78
C TRP A 631 -8.73 72.94 33.88
N LEU A 632 -7.54 72.67 34.45
CA LEU A 632 -6.37 72.18 33.71
C LEU A 632 -6.60 70.81 33.06
N LYS A 633 -7.37 69.90 33.68
CA LYS A 633 -7.72 68.61 33.08
C LYS A 633 -8.61 68.80 31.86
N ASN A 634 -9.61 69.67 31.92
CA ASN A 634 -10.47 69.95 30.78
C ASN A 634 -9.75 70.76 29.68
N ILE A 635 -8.87 71.70 30.03
CA ILE A 635 -7.94 72.33 29.08
C ILE A 635 -7.10 71.28 28.37
N ARG A 636 -6.38 70.44 29.13
CA ARG A 636 -5.55 69.39 28.55
C ARG A 636 -6.37 68.38 27.76
N HIS A 637 -7.62 68.14 28.14
CA HIS A 637 -8.52 67.24 27.41
C HIS A 637 -8.91 67.85 26.07
N VAL A 638 -9.27 69.13 26.04
CA VAL A 638 -9.57 69.87 24.80
C VAL A 638 -8.31 69.98 23.93
N GLU A 639 -7.17 70.41 24.48
CA GLU A 639 -5.89 70.49 23.75
C GLU A 639 -5.46 69.12 23.19
N LYS A 640 -5.63 68.05 23.98
CA LYS A 640 -5.34 66.69 23.52
C LYS A 640 -6.33 66.26 22.45
N ALA A 641 -7.64 66.50 22.62
CA ALA A 641 -8.65 66.17 21.63
C ALA A 641 -8.45 66.95 20.33
N GLU A 642 -8.13 68.25 20.40
CA GLU A 642 -7.79 69.09 19.23
C GLU A 642 -6.53 68.60 18.55
N LYS A 643 -5.47 68.28 19.31
CA LYS A 643 -4.24 67.72 18.77
C LYS A 643 -4.46 66.34 18.15
N GLN A 644 -5.23 65.46 18.79
CA GLN A 644 -5.57 64.14 18.23
C GLN A 644 -6.45 64.28 16.99
N ARG A 645 -7.41 65.22 16.98
CA ARG A 645 -8.23 65.53 15.82
C ARG A 645 -7.36 65.98 14.65
N GLU A 646 -6.42 66.90 14.85
CA GLU A 646 -5.51 67.32 13.77
C GLU A 646 -4.58 66.21 13.32
N LEU A 647 -3.98 65.44 14.24
CA LEU A 647 -3.16 64.28 13.87
C LEU A 647 -3.94 63.24 13.05
N LEU A 648 -5.22 63.02 13.37
CA LEU A 648 -6.09 62.12 12.62
C LEU A 648 -6.52 62.72 11.27
N LYS A 649 -6.66 64.06 11.17
CA LYS A 649 -6.89 64.75 9.89
C LYS A 649 -5.66 64.65 8.99
N ASP A 650 -4.47 64.82 9.55
CA ASP A 650 -3.19 64.59 8.85
C ASP A 650 -3.08 63.12 8.41
N GLU A 651 -3.47 62.16 9.27
CA GLU A 651 -3.47 60.73 8.94
C GLU A 651 -4.48 60.39 7.81
N ILE A 652 -5.67 61.01 7.81
CA ILE A 652 -6.60 60.92 6.69
C ILE A 652 -5.95 61.48 5.43
N PHE A 653 -5.37 62.67 5.47
CA PHE A 653 -4.74 63.31 4.32
C PHE A 653 -3.59 62.45 3.75
N GLU A 654 -2.74 61.89 4.61
CA GLU A 654 -1.70 60.94 4.18
C GLU A 654 -2.29 59.67 3.57
N THR A 655 -3.39 59.16 4.13
CA THR A 655 -4.06 57.95 3.65
C THR A 655 -4.78 58.20 2.33
N GLU A 656 -5.37 59.38 2.15
CA GLU A 656 -5.97 59.84 0.90
C GLU A 656 -4.89 60.01 -0.19
N GLN A 657 -3.72 60.57 0.12
CA GLN A 657 -2.58 60.59 -0.81
C GLN A 657 -2.10 59.17 -1.18
N LYS A 658 -2.13 58.22 -0.25
CA LYS A 658 -1.80 56.81 -0.54
C LYS A 658 -2.84 56.18 -1.47
N ILE A 659 -4.12 56.46 -1.27
CA ILE A 659 -5.21 56.00 -2.15
C ILE A 659 -5.08 56.64 -3.53
N GLU A 660 -4.79 57.93 -3.63
CA GLU A 660 -4.60 58.63 -4.89
C GLU A 660 -3.44 58.03 -5.70
N LYS A 661 -2.32 57.71 -5.04
CA LYS A 661 -1.20 56.98 -5.67
C LYS A 661 -1.60 55.59 -6.14
N VAL A 662 -2.42 54.88 -5.37
CA VAL A 662 -2.95 53.56 -5.76
C VAL A 662 -3.90 53.69 -6.93
N ASP A 663 -4.75 54.71 -6.97
CA ASP A 663 -5.70 54.96 -8.06
C ASP A 663 -5.01 55.34 -9.35
N LEU A 664 -3.96 56.16 -9.27
CA LEU A 664 -3.11 56.49 -10.40
C LEU A 664 -2.33 55.28 -10.92
N PHE A 665 -1.98 54.33 -10.05
CA PHE A 665 -1.40 53.05 -10.46
C PHE A 665 -2.45 52.16 -11.14
N LEU A 666 -3.65 52.02 -10.56
CA LEU A 666 -4.73 51.20 -11.09
C LEU A 666 -5.27 51.73 -12.43
N SER A 667 -5.34 53.05 -12.62
CA SER A 667 -5.77 53.67 -13.89
C SER A 667 -4.77 53.45 -15.03
N ASN A 668 -3.50 53.26 -14.71
CA ASN A 668 -2.43 52.98 -15.66
C ASN A 668 -2.25 51.47 -15.92
N PHE A 669 -2.99 50.62 -15.20
CA PHE A 669 -2.89 49.17 -15.28
C PHE A 669 -4.03 48.58 -16.11
N ASP A 670 -3.74 48.25 -17.37
CA ASP A 670 -4.69 47.72 -18.34
C ASP A 670 -4.94 46.21 -18.10
N VAL A 671 -5.83 45.91 -17.15
CA VAL A 671 -6.15 44.54 -16.71
C VAL A 671 -6.71 43.69 -17.84
N ASP A 672 -7.55 44.26 -18.70
CA ASP A 672 -8.22 43.52 -19.76
C ASP A 672 -7.19 43.05 -20.80
N LYS A 673 -6.23 43.91 -21.16
CA LYS A 673 -5.10 43.55 -22.02
C LYS A 673 -4.17 42.50 -21.39
N ILE A 674 -3.99 42.51 -20.07
CA ILE A 674 -3.20 41.48 -19.37
C ILE A 674 -3.94 40.14 -19.36
N LYS A 675 -5.26 40.13 -19.14
CA LYS A 675 -6.10 38.92 -19.24
C LYS A 675 -6.07 38.33 -20.65
N GLU A 676 -6.22 39.17 -21.68
CA GLU A 676 -6.11 38.74 -23.08
C GLU A 676 -4.74 38.10 -23.39
N LYS A 677 -3.66 38.72 -22.91
CA LYS A 677 -2.30 38.16 -23.06
C LYS A 677 -2.11 36.85 -22.30
N ARG A 678 -2.65 36.73 -21.08
CA ARG A 678 -2.62 35.50 -20.28
C ARG A 678 -3.36 34.37 -20.99
N ASP A 679 -4.53 34.65 -21.54
CA ASP A 679 -5.33 33.65 -22.22
C ASP A 679 -4.69 33.22 -23.55
N ALA A 680 -4.10 34.16 -24.30
CA ALA A 680 -3.27 33.86 -25.45
C ALA A 680 -2.04 33.00 -25.09
N GLN A 681 -1.39 33.27 -23.94
CA GLN A 681 -0.27 32.47 -23.44
C GLN A 681 -0.71 31.05 -23.06
N LYS A 682 -1.87 30.88 -22.42
CA LYS A 682 -2.44 29.58 -22.07
C LYS A 682 -2.77 28.76 -23.31
N GLU A 683 -3.36 29.38 -24.33
CA GLU A 683 -3.69 28.69 -25.58
C GLU A 683 -2.44 28.29 -26.36
N ILE A 684 -1.42 29.16 -26.43
CA ILE A 684 -0.14 28.81 -27.05
C ILE A 684 0.55 27.67 -26.29
N ASN A 685 0.48 27.65 -24.95
CA ASN A 685 1.05 26.57 -24.15
C ASN A 685 0.34 25.23 -24.41
N ARG A 686 -1.00 25.24 -24.54
CA ARG A 686 -1.80 24.07 -24.92
C ARG A 686 -1.39 23.51 -26.27
N LEU A 687 -1.28 24.38 -27.29
CA LEU A 687 -0.85 24.01 -28.64
C LEU A 687 0.61 23.50 -28.67
N LEU A 688 1.50 24.15 -27.91
CA LEU A 688 2.91 23.79 -27.78
C LEU A 688 3.09 22.41 -27.13
N SER A 689 2.32 22.10 -26.09
CA SER A 689 2.34 20.78 -25.44
C SER A 689 1.89 19.66 -26.39
N GLY A 690 0.81 19.90 -27.15
CA GLY A 690 0.34 18.98 -28.19
C GLY A 690 1.41 18.74 -29.27
N MET A 691 1.93 19.81 -29.89
CA MET A 691 2.92 19.70 -30.95
C MET A 691 4.28 19.14 -30.48
N GLN A 692 4.66 19.36 -29.22
CA GLN A 692 5.87 18.74 -28.64
C GLN A 692 5.71 17.23 -28.49
N SER A 693 4.51 16.77 -28.12
CA SER A 693 4.19 15.35 -28.03
C SER A 693 4.25 14.70 -29.42
N ASP A 694 3.70 15.36 -30.44
CA ASP A 694 3.79 14.91 -31.84
C ASP A 694 5.24 14.88 -32.34
N LEU A 695 6.01 15.94 -32.08
CA LEU A 695 7.43 16.00 -32.46
C LEU A 695 8.25 14.90 -31.76
N LYS A 696 7.95 14.58 -30.49
CA LYS A 696 8.61 13.51 -29.74
C LYS A 696 8.31 12.14 -30.36
N TYR A 697 7.05 11.90 -30.73
CA TYR A 697 6.64 10.67 -31.41
C TYR A 697 7.36 10.53 -32.77
N GLU A 698 7.31 11.55 -33.62
CA GLU A 698 7.90 11.51 -34.96
C GLU A 698 9.44 11.43 -34.92
N ARG A 699 10.10 12.03 -33.91
CA ARG A 699 11.55 11.86 -33.64
C ARG A 699 11.90 10.43 -33.24
N LYS A 700 11.07 9.79 -32.41
CA LYS A 700 11.28 8.39 -32.02
C LYS A 700 11.19 7.49 -33.24
N GLU A 701 10.22 7.74 -34.12
CA GLU A 701 10.10 7.03 -35.39
C GLU A 701 11.31 7.28 -36.32
N LEU A 702 11.79 8.52 -36.42
CA LEU A 702 13.00 8.86 -37.19
C LEU A 702 14.25 8.11 -36.67
N ASN A 703 14.47 8.04 -35.36
CA ASN A 703 15.60 7.33 -34.76
C ASN A 703 15.54 5.82 -35.05
N VAL A 704 14.34 5.21 -35.00
CA VAL A 704 14.15 3.80 -35.34
C VAL A 704 14.49 3.56 -36.82
N ILE A 705 14.01 4.44 -37.71
CA ILE A 705 14.30 4.37 -39.14
C ILE A 705 15.81 4.57 -39.38
N GLN A 706 16.47 5.50 -38.69
CA GLN A 706 17.88 5.81 -38.89
C GLN A 706 18.81 4.66 -38.43
N ARG A 707 18.57 4.11 -37.24
CA ARG A 707 19.30 2.91 -36.76
C ARG A 707 19.10 1.71 -37.67
N SER A 708 17.91 1.60 -38.26
CA SER A 708 17.66 0.56 -39.26
C SER A 708 18.52 0.79 -40.50
N VAL A 709 18.67 2.03 -40.97
CA VAL A 709 19.49 2.38 -42.14
C VAL A 709 20.99 2.19 -41.90
N GLU A 710 21.50 2.53 -40.72
CA GLU A 710 22.92 2.38 -40.33
C GLU A 710 23.40 0.93 -40.46
N LYS A 711 22.50 -0.06 -40.29
CA LYS A 711 22.82 -1.47 -40.56
C LYS A 711 23.29 -1.75 -41.98
N LEU A 712 22.96 -0.89 -42.96
CA LEU A 712 23.46 -1.02 -44.33
C LEU A 712 24.93 -0.65 -44.44
N ASP A 713 25.44 0.20 -43.54
CA ASP A 713 26.84 0.62 -43.56
C ASP A 713 27.74 -0.37 -42.78
N GLU A 714 27.16 -1.11 -41.83
CA GLU A 714 27.86 -2.13 -41.03
C GLU A 714 28.00 -3.49 -41.73
N VAL A 715 27.13 -3.79 -42.69
CA VAL A 715 27.16 -5.08 -43.39
C VAL A 715 28.11 -5.03 -44.59
N PRO A 716 28.91 -6.09 -44.84
CA PRO A 716 29.91 -6.10 -45.92
C PRO A 716 29.32 -5.89 -47.32
N CYS A 717 28.04 -6.26 -47.49
CA CYS A 717 27.32 -6.15 -48.75
C CYS A 717 26.69 -4.76 -48.99
N GLY A 718 26.82 -3.84 -48.02
CA GLY A 718 26.42 -2.45 -48.17
C GLY A 718 24.96 -2.26 -48.58
N ASP A 719 24.76 -1.35 -49.54
CA ASP A 719 23.47 -1.05 -50.18
C ASP A 719 23.21 -1.89 -51.46
N GLN A 720 24.02 -2.91 -51.77
CA GLN A 720 24.00 -3.59 -53.07
C GLN A 720 22.84 -4.59 -53.25
N PHE A 721 22.20 -5.07 -52.17
CA PHE A 721 21.19 -6.13 -52.24
C PHE A 721 19.85 -5.75 -51.56
N PRO A 722 19.01 -4.89 -52.20
CA PRO A 722 17.80 -4.30 -51.59
C PRO A 722 16.70 -5.27 -51.16
N THR A 723 16.73 -6.50 -51.69
CA THR A 723 15.74 -7.54 -51.44
C THR A 723 16.19 -8.55 -50.37
N CYS A 724 17.43 -8.45 -49.89
CA CYS A 724 18.01 -9.35 -48.90
C CYS A 724 17.16 -9.38 -47.62
N LYS A 725 16.77 -10.58 -47.18
CA LYS A 725 15.86 -10.80 -46.05
C LYS A 725 16.33 -10.10 -44.75
N PHE A 726 17.64 -9.96 -44.56
CA PHE A 726 18.23 -9.41 -43.34
C PHE A 726 18.29 -7.87 -43.31
N ILE A 727 18.33 -7.21 -44.48
CA ILE A 727 18.50 -5.74 -44.59
C ILE A 727 17.42 -5.04 -45.44
N LYS A 728 16.46 -5.78 -45.99
CA LYS A 728 15.33 -5.25 -46.80
C LYS A 728 14.54 -4.16 -46.07
N GLU A 729 14.36 -4.30 -44.77
CA GLU A 729 13.70 -3.28 -43.94
C GLU A 729 14.52 -1.99 -43.88
N SER A 730 15.85 -2.09 -43.74
CA SER A 730 16.79 -0.99 -43.78
C SER A 730 16.76 -0.21 -45.10
N HIS A 731 16.63 -0.87 -46.25
CA HIS A 731 16.45 -0.19 -47.55
C HIS A 731 15.08 0.50 -47.66
N SER A 732 14.00 -0.11 -47.15
CA SER A 732 12.67 0.53 -47.10
C SER A 732 12.68 1.77 -46.20
N ASN A 733 13.43 1.70 -45.11
CA ASN A 733 13.63 2.79 -44.15
C ASN A 733 14.54 3.89 -44.73
N LYS A 734 15.62 3.57 -45.46
CA LYS A 734 16.50 4.54 -46.17
C LYS A 734 15.70 5.41 -47.13
N ARG A 735 14.74 4.77 -47.78
CA ARG A 735 13.76 5.36 -48.69
C ARG A 735 12.74 6.28 -47.98
N LYS A 736 12.35 6.00 -46.73
CA LYS A 736 11.42 6.85 -45.95
C LYS A 736 12.13 7.91 -45.14
N LEU A 737 13.43 7.72 -44.90
CA LEU A 737 14.27 8.54 -44.04
C LEU A 737 14.13 10.03 -44.36
N ASN A 738 14.30 10.44 -45.61
CA ASN A 738 14.19 11.85 -45.99
C ASN A 738 12.78 12.40 -45.71
N LYS A 739 11.72 11.69 -46.10
CA LYS A 739 10.33 12.13 -45.84
C LYS A 739 10.02 12.24 -44.34
N GLN A 740 10.52 11.31 -43.54
CA GLN A 740 10.36 11.35 -42.08
C GLN A 740 11.20 12.47 -41.46
N ARG A 741 12.41 12.70 -41.98
CA ARG A 741 13.28 13.81 -41.58
C ARG A 741 12.64 15.15 -41.91
N ASP A 742 12.00 15.28 -43.07
CA ASP A 742 11.27 16.49 -43.49
C ASP A 742 10.07 16.76 -42.58
N LYS A 743 9.30 15.73 -42.22
CA LYS A 743 8.21 15.84 -41.24
C LYS A 743 8.69 16.30 -39.87
N VAL A 744 9.74 15.66 -39.34
CA VAL A 744 10.34 16.03 -38.06
C VAL A 744 10.89 17.46 -38.13
N THR A 745 11.49 17.85 -39.25
CA THR A 745 12.01 19.21 -39.45
C THR A 745 10.86 20.23 -39.52
N ALA A 746 9.80 19.95 -40.26
CA ALA A 746 8.62 20.81 -40.34
C ALA A 746 7.91 20.97 -38.98
N LEU A 747 7.74 19.88 -38.23
CA LEU A 747 7.19 19.93 -36.88
C LEU A 747 8.14 20.64 -35.91
N LYS A 748 9.44 20.43 -36.06
CA LYS A 748 10.45 21.13 -35.24
C LYS A 748 10.39 22.64 -35.50
N VAL A 749 10.32 23.09 -36.75
CA VAL A 749 10.16 24.51 -37.09
C VAL A 749 8.89 25.07 -36.46
N LYS A 750 7.73 24.39 -36.60
CA LYS A 750 6.49 24.83 -35.96
C LYS A 750 6.56 24.89 -34.43
N VAL A 751 7.19 23.89 -33.80
CA VAL A 751 7.41 23.88 -32.34
C VAL A 751 8.37 24.99 -31.93
N ASP A 752 9.43 25.24 -32.70
CA ASP A 752 10.40 26.30 -32.43
C ASP A 752 9.77 27.69 -32.65
N ASP A 753 8.90 27.86 -33.64
CA ASP A 753 8.08 29.07 -33.86
C ASP A 753 7.11 29.30 -32.71
N LEU A 754 6.40 28.25 -32.26
CA LEU A 754 5.51 28.33 -31.08
C LEU A 754 6.30 28.58 -29.80
N LYS A 755 7.50 28.00 -29.64
CA LYS A 755 8.40 28.31 -28.52
C LYS A 755 8.86 29.76 -28.58
N LEU A 756 9.11 30.30 -29.77
CA LEU A 756 9.55 31.66 -29.96
C LEU A 756 8.40 32.64 -29.72
N ALA A 757 7.18 32.31 -30.15
CA ALA A 757 5.96 33.03 -29.79
C ALA A 757 5.68 32.97 -28.28
N PHE A 758 5.81 31.79 -27.67
CA PHE A 758 5.68 31.60 -26.23
C PHE A 758 6.76 32.36 -25.46
N ARG A 759 8.01 32.41 -25.93
CA ARG A 759 9.09 33.21 -25.32
C ARG A 759 8.90 34.72 -25.51
N LYS A 760 8.30 35.15 -26.62
CA LYS A 760 7.93 36.55 -26.85
C LYS A 760 6.82 36.98 -25.88
N LEU A 761 5.90 36.08 -25.53
CA LEU A 761 4.84 36.29 -24.53
C LEU A 761 5.31 36.05 -23.09
N GLY A 762 6.23 35.12 -22.87
CA GLY A 762 6.62 34.59 -21.56
C GLY A 762 7.78 35.32 -20.87
N LYS A 763 7.89 36.64 -21.04
CA LYS A 763 8.82 37.46 -20.25
C LYS A 763 8.22 37.99 -18.96
N GLU A 764 6.90 37.89 -18.82
CA GLU A 764 6.14 38.48 -17.74
C GLU A 764 5.22 37.42 -17.14
N ASP A 765 5.24 37.29 -15.82
CA ASP A 765 4.32 36.43 -15.09
C ASP A 765 2.98 37.16 -14.95
N TYR A 766 2.10 36.97 -15.93
CA TYR A 766 0.80 37.63 -15.97
C TYR A 766 -0.11 37.20 -14.82
N ASP A 767 0.05 35.99 -14.30
CA ASP A 767 -0.68 35.54 -13.10
C ASP A 767 -0.14 36.28 -11.86
N GLU A 768 1.18 36.43 -11.70
CA GLU A 768 1.77 37.25 -10.62
C GLU A 768 1.37 38.74 -10.74
N GLN A 769 1.27 39.28 -11.96
CA GLN A 769 0.81 40.65 -12.18
C GLN A 769 -0.67 40.85 -11.80
N LEU A 770 -1.53 39.89 -12.12
CA LEU A 770 -2.94 39.91 -11.71
C LEU A 770 -3.11 39.72 -10.20
N ASP A 771 -2.28 38.89 -9.57
CA ASP A 771 -2.28 38.71 -8.11
C ASP A 771 -1.81 39.99 -7.41
N LYS A 772 -0.75 40.64 -7.91
CA LYS A 772 -0.31 41.96 -7.43
C LYS A 772 -1.40 43.01 -7.60
N TYR A 773 -2.08 43.03 -8.74
CA TYR A 773 -3.22 43.92 -8.98
C TYR A 773 -4.35 43.69 -7.96
N ASN A 774 -4.78 42.44 -7.78
CA ASN A 774 -5.84 42.08 -6.83
C ASN A 774 -5.45 42.43 -5.38
N ALA A 775 -4.20 42.20 -5.00
CA ALA A 775 -3.69 42.60 -3.68
C ALA A 775 -3.71 44.12 -3.48
N ILE A 776 -3.39 44.89 -4.52
CA ILE A 776 -3.46 46.37 -4.48
C ILE A 776 -4.92 46.85 -4.39
N VAL A 777 -5.84 46.23 -5.13
CA VAL A 777 -7.29 46.53 -5.04
C VAL A 777 -7.83 46.22 -3.64
N GLN A 778 -7.45 45.08 -3.06
CA GLN A 778 -7.82 44.73 -1.69
C GLN A 778 -7.24 45.72 -0.67
N ARG A 779 -5.98 46.14 -0.87
CA ARG A 779 -5.33 47.16 -0.03
C ARG A 779 -6.04 48.52 -0.13
N LYS A 780 -6.48 48.92 -1.32
CA LYS A 780 -7.32 50.13 -1.50
C LYS A 780 -8.59 50.03 -0.67
N SER A 781 -9.31 48.92 -0.76
CA SER A 781 -10.53 48.69 0.02
C SER A 781 -10.29 48.81 1.54
N GLN A 782 -9.18 48.26 2.03
CA GLN A 782 -8.78 48.39 3.43
C GLN A 782 -8.46 49.84 3.84
N LEU A 783 -7.74 50.59 3.00
CA LEU A 783 -7.43 52.00 3.25
C LEU A 783 -8.69 52.87 3.28
N VAL A 784 -9.65 52.62 2.38
CA VAL A 784 -10.96 53.31 2.36
C VAL A 784 -11.77 53.00 3.62
N SER A 785 -11.78 51.74 4.06
CA SER A 785 -12.41 51.36 5.34
C SER A 785 -11.73 52.09 6.51
N SER A 786 -10.39 52.16 6.51
CA SER A 786 -9.62 52.84 7.55
C SER A 786 -9.94 54.33 7.65
N ILE A 787 -10.07 55.04 6.51
CA ILE A 787 -10.50 56.45 6.52
C ILE A 787 -11.89 56.58 7.14
N SER A 788 -12.80 55.67 6.82
CA SER A 788 -14.17 55.71 7.38
C SER A 788 -14.14 55.55 8.90
N ASP A 789 -13.33 54.63 9.42
CA ASP A 789 -13.13 54.44 10.87
C ASP A 789 -12.48 55.67 11.53
N ILE A 790 -11.50 56.31 10.87
CA ILE A 790 -10.85 57.51 11.37
C ILE A 790 -11.83 58.70 11.38
N ARG A 791 -12.69 58.85 10.38
CA ARG A 791 -13.73 59.90 10.34
C ARG A 791 -14.73 59.75 11.49
N ILE A 792 -15.10 58.53 11.86
CA ILE A 792 -15.94 58.27 13.03
C ILE A 792 -15.23 58.76 14.31
N LYS A 793 -13.93 58.49 14.46
CA LYS A 793 -13.15 58.97 15.61
C LYS A 793 -13.02 60.48 15.66
N ILE A 794 -12.78 61.14 14.52
CA ILE A 794 -12.73 62.61 14.40
C ILE A 794 -14.05 63.21 14.88
N ASN A 795 -15.18 62.69 14.40
CA ASN A 795 -16.50 63.15 14.83
C ASN A 795 -16.71 62.98 16.35
N GLY A 796 -16.19 61.90 16.94
CA GLY A 796 -16.16 61.72 18.39
C GLY A 796 -15.40 62.85 19.11
N TYR A 797 -14.17 63.15 18.66
CA TYR A 797 -13.37 64.23 19.23
C TYR A 797 -13.96 65.63 18.98
N GLU A 798 -14.60 65.86 17.83
CA GLU A 798 -15.28 67.13 17.54
C GLU A 798 -16.44 67.37 18.49
N LYS A 799 -17.25 66.33 18.77
CA LYS A 799 -18.29 66.39 19.80
C LYS A 799 -17.73 66.63 21.20
N ASP A 800 -16.62 65.98 21.56
CA ASP A 800 -15.97 66.20 22.86
C ASP A 800 -15.48 67.66 23.01
N ILE A 801 -14.91 68.23 21.94
CA ILE A 801 -14.47 69.63 21.92
C ILE A 801 -15.68 70.57 22.02
N GLU A 802 -16.73 70.33 21.24
CA GLU A 802 -17.96 71.14 21.23
C GLU A 802 -18.62 71.17 22.62
N ASN A 803 -18.63 70.04 23.33
CA ASN A 803 -19.24 69.94 24.65
C ASN A 803 -18.37 70.54 25.77
N ILE A 804 -17.04 70.40 25.69
CA ILE A 804 -16.13 70.71 26.82
C ILE A 804 -15.52 72.11 26.69
N LYS A 805 -15.19 72.57 25.48
CA LYS A 805 -14.54 73.86 25.23
C LYS A 805 -15.33 75.06 25.79
N PRO A 806 -16.68 75.11 25.70
CA PRO A 806 -17.47 76.19 26.29
C PRO A 806 -17.44 76.23 27.83
N LEU A 807 -17.17 75.09 28.48
CA LEU A 807 -17.09 74.99 29.95
C LEU A 807 -15.73 75.47 30.51
N VAL A 808 -14.70 75.55 29.67
CA VAL A 808 -13.34 75.93 30.11
C VAL A 808 -13.27 77.36 30.68
N PRO A 809 -13.86 78.39 30.05
CA PRO A 809 -13.94 79.74 30.60
C PRO A 809 -14.70 79.78 31.94
N GLU A 810 -15.83 79.08 32.05
CA GLU A 810 -16.61 79.03 33.30
C GLU A 810 -15.81 78.41 34.45
N LEU A 811 -15.12 77.29 34.20
CA LEU A 811 -14.25 76.63 35.16
C LEU A 811 -13.03 77.49 35.54
N ARG A 812 -12.56 78.35 34.63
CA ARG A 812 -11.48 79.31 34.90
C ARG A 812 -11.93 80.38 35.88
N THR A 813 -13.11 80.97 35.64
CA THR A 813 -13.69 81.98 36.55
C THR A 813 -13.91 81.40 37.95
N ILE A 814 -14.40 80.16 38.04
CA ILE A 814 -14.55 79.46 39.33
C ILE A 814 -13.19 79.24 40.02
N TYR A 815 -12.15 78.88 39.27
CA TYR A 815 -10.80 78.73 39.83
C TYR A 815 -10.22 80.07 40.30
N ASP A 816 -10.34 81.13 39.50
CA ASP A 816 -9.77 82.45 39.82
C ASP A 816 -10.47 83.06 41.06
N ASP A 817 -11.79 82.93 41.20
CA ASP A 817 -12.55 83.35 42.39
C ASP A 817 -12.16 82.56 43.66
N LEU A 818 -12.03 81.24 43.57
CA LEU A 818 -11.57 80.40 44.69
C LEU A 818 -10.10 80.68 45.05
N LYS A 819 -9.26 81.00 44.07
CA LYS A 819 -7.84 81.31 44.26
C LYS A 819 -7.66 82.65 44.99
N GLU A 820 -8.39 83.68 44.58
CA GLU A 820 -8.33 85.02 45.18
C GLU A 820 -8.80 84.98 46.65
N LYS A 821 -9.87 84.24 46.95
CA LYS A 821 -10.34 84.05 48.32
C LYS A 821 -9.37 83.21 49.17
N PHE A 822 -8.68 82.23 48.57
CA PHE A 822 -7.63 81.44 49.24
C PHE A 822 -6.35 82.24 49.52
N GLU A 823 -5.93 83.14 48.63
CA GLU A 823 -4.70 83.94 48.80
C GLU A 823 -4.85 85.01 49.90
N ASN A 824 -6.08 85.37 50.28
CA ASN A 824 -6.39 86.41 51.27
C ASN A 824 -6.79 85.85 52.65
N GLN A 825 -6.67 84.55 52.90
CA GLN A 825 -7.07 83.93 54.17
C GLN A 825 -5.87 83.66 55.10
N ASP A 826 -5.99 83.95 56.40
CA ASP A 826 -4.94 83.67 57.38
C ASP A 826 -4.87 82.16 57.69
N SER A 827 -3.68 81.56 57.50
CA SER A 827 -3.48 80.11 57.58
C SER A 827 -2.93 79.67 58.94
N ASN A 828 -3.55 78.66 59.58
CA ASN A 828 -3.10 78.09 60.86
C ASN A 828 -2.25 76.81 60.67
N GLU A 829 -1.29 76.55 61.55
CA GLU A 829 -0.29 75.46 61.46
C GLU A 829 -0.91 74.04 61.37
N GLY A 830 -2.08 73.82 61.97
CA GLY A 830 -2.81 72.54 61.91
C GLY A 830 -3.38 72.19 60.54
N GLN A 831 -3.76 73.20 59.73
CA GLN A 831 -4.38 73.01 58.41
C GLN A 831 -3.36 72.58 57.34
N LEU A 832 -2.15 73.15 57.39
CA LEU A 832 -1.02 72.78 56.50
C LEU A 832 -0.62 71.30 56.63
N LEU A 833 -0.80 70.71 57.81
CA LEU A 833 -0.44 69.32 58.08
C LEU A 833 -1.43 68.33 57.42
N ILE A 834 -2.72 68.66 57.44
CA ILE A 834 -3.79 67.87 56.81
C ILE A 834 -3.70 67.95 55.28
N GLU A 835 -3.37 69.12 54.72
CA GLU A 835 -3.15 69.28 53.27
C GLU A 835 -1.99 68.42 52.74
N ARG A 836 -0.90 68.28 53.52
CA ARG A 836 0.20 67.35 53.19
C ARG A 836 -0.26 65.89 53.17
N LYS A 837 -1.12 65.47 54.12
CA LYS A 837 -1.71 64.13 54.14
C LYS A 837 -2.55 63.88 52.88
N ILE A 838 -3.45 64.80 52.53
CA ILE A 838 -4.29 64.74 51.32
C ILE A 838 -3.45 64.59 50.04
N LYS A 839 -2.39 65.40 49.90
CA LYS A 839 -1.49 65.36 48.73
C LYS A 839 -0.75 64.03 48.63
N THR A 840 -0.31 63.49 49.75
CA THR A 840 0.42 62.21 49.82
C THR A 840 -0.51 61.04 49.45
N THR A 841 -1.70 60.99 50.04
CA THR A 841 -2.70 59.95 49.75
C THR A 841 -3.13 59.96 48.27
N ASN A 842 -3.34 61.14 47.69
CA ASN A 842 -3.70 61.24 46.26
C ASN A 842 -2.58 60.74 45.33
N SER A 843 -1.31 61.01 45.66
CA SER A 843 -0.16 60.47 44.92
C SER A 843 -0.10 58.94 45.01
N GLN A 844 -0.40 58.37 46.18
CA GLN A 844 -0.46 56.92 46.38
C GLN A 844 -1.60 56.27 45.59
N ILE A 845 -2.78 56.92 45.50
CA ILE A 845 -3.90 56.47 44.65
C ILE A 845 -3.45 56.39 43.19
N GLN A 846 -2.87 57.46 42.64
CA GLN A 846 -2.42 57.50 41.25
C GLN A 846 -1.35 56.44 40.94
N LYS A 847 -0.40 56.23 41.87
CA LYS A 847 0.65 55.21 41.72
C LYS A 847 0.08 53.79 41.71
N THR A 848 -0.88 53.52 42.58
CA THR A 848 -1.53 52.21 42.70
C THR A 848 -2.45 51.95 41.50
N ASP A 849 -3.17 52.96 41.03
CA ASP A 849 -4.03 52.87 39.85
C ASP A 849 -3.22 52.60 38.57
N LYS A 850 -2.06 53.26 38.40
CA LYS A 850 -1.15 53.00 37.27
C LYS A 850 -0.65 51.54 37.25
N LYS A 851 -0.36 50.96 38.42
CA LYS A 851 0.01 49.54 38.54
C LYS A 851 -1.16 48.63 38.14
N ARG A 852 -2.38 48.92 38.64
CA ARG A 852 -3.60 48.19 38.31
C ARG A 852 -3.86 48.15 36.80
N THR A 853 -3.78 49.30 36.12
CA THR A 853 -4.01 49.36 34.66
C THR A 853 -2.99 48.53 33.88
N GLY A 854 -1.71 48.52 34.31
CA GLY A 854 -0.69 47.67 33.71
C GLY A 854 -0.97 46.17 33.89
N LEU A 855 -1.49 45.77 35.06
CA LEU A 855 -1.92 44.39 35.31
C LEU A 855 -3.11 43.99 34.42
N ILE A 856 -4.10 44.87 34.24
CA ILE A 856 -5.26 44.63 33.35
C ILE A 856 -4.80 44.39 31.90
N THR A 857 -3.88 45.20 31.37
CA THR A 857 -3.34 45.00 30.02
C THR A 857 -2.62 43.65 29.89
N ARG A 858 -1.85 43.26 30.90
CA ARG A 858 -1.16 41.96 30.92
C ARG A 858 -2.15 40.79 31.01
N LEU A 859 -3.22 40.93 31.78
CA LEU A 859 -4.30 39.94 31.89
C LEU A 859 -4.98 39.73 30.53
N ALA A 860 -5.31 40.81 29.82
CA ALA A 860 -5.93 40.73 28.50
C ALA A 860 -5.05 39.98 27.48
N LYS A 861 -3.73 40.25 27.50
CA LYS A 861 -2.75 39.54 26.66
C LYS A 861 -2.72 38.04 26.96
N LEU A 862 -2.64 37.66 28.23
CA LEU A 862 -2.60 36.25 28.64
C LEU A 862 -3.88 35.49 28.28
N LYS A 863 -5.06 36.12 28.44
CA LYS A 863 -6.34 35.54 28.01
C LYS A 863 -6.40 35.30 26.50
N ALA A 864 -5.91 36.24 25.69
CA ALA A 864 -5.84 36.07 24.24
C ALA A 864 -4.91 34.91 23.82
N GLU A 865 -3.73 34.80 24.46
CA GLU A 865 -2.80 33.70 24.25
C GLU A 865 -3.41 32.34 24.63
N GLN A 866 -4.10 32.25 25.78
CA GLN A 866 -4.80 31.03 26.23
C GLN A 866 -5.90 30.60 25.24
N MET A 867 -6.68 31.55 24.73
CA MET A 867 -7.74 31.28 23.75
C MET A 867 -7.16 30.77 22.43
N MET A 868 -6.05 31.34 21.97
CA MET A 868 -5.35 30.88 20.76
C MET A 868 -4.84 29.45 20.91
N LEU A 869 -4.20 29.12 22.04
CA LEU A 869 -3.73 27.76 22.35
C LEU A 869 -4.88 26.75 22.40
N SER A 870 -6.00 27.13 23.01
CA SER A 870 -7.20 26.28 23.09
C SER A 870 -7.79 25.99 21.71
N LYS A 871 -7.82 26.99 20.83
CA LYS A 871 -8.27 26.83 19.43
C LYS A 871 -7.35 25.90 18.64
N GLN A 872 -6.03 26.06 18.77
CA GLN A 872 -5.05 25.18 18.12
C GLN A 872 -5.16 23.74 18.60
N LYS A 873 -5.35 23.52 19.91
CA LYS A 873 -5.60 22.19 20.49
C LYS A 873 -6.85 21.54 19.88
N ALA A 874 -7.97 22.26 19.84
CA ALA A 874 -9.22 21.74 19.29
C ALA A 874 -9.11 21.39 17.80
N GLU A 875 -8.43 22.22 17.01
CA GLU A 875 -8.18 21.95 15.58
C GLU A 875 -7.28 20.72 15.38
N PHE A 876 -6.22 20.59 16.16
CA PHE A 876 -5.33 19.43 16.12
C PHE A 876 -6.05 18.14 16.53
N GLU A 877 -6.89 18.17 17.56
CA GLU A 877 -7.71 17.03 17.96
C GLU A 877 -8.66 16.61 16.84
N LYS A 878 -9.30 17.57 16.16
CA LYS A 878 -10.17 17.30 15.02
C LYS A 878 -9.42 16.60 13.89
N ILE A 879 -8.24 17.11 13.50
CA ILE A 879 -7.40 16.51 12.46
C ILE A 879 -6.91 15.12 12.89
N SER A 880 -6.47 14.97 14.14
CA SER A 880 -5.99 13.69 14.68
C SER A 880 -7.07 12.62 14.67
N ARG A 881 -8.32 12.98 15.02
CA ARG A 881 -9.47 12.07 14.92
C ARG A 881 -9.74 11.67 13.47
N SER A 882 -9.60 12.57 12.51
CA SER A 882 -9.76 12.22 11.10
C SER A 882 -8.64 11.31 10.62
N LEU A 883 -7.38 11.61 10.94
CA LEU A 883 -6.23 10.76 10.62
C LEU A 883 -6.38 9.34 11.17
N ARG A 884 -6.91 9.19 12.39
CA ARG A 884 -7.23 7.89 12.97
C ARG A 884 -8.22 7.09 12.10
N ALA A 885 -9.31 7.71 11.64
CA ALA A 885 -10.27 7.05 10.77
C ALA A 885 -9.65 6.66 9.41
N TYR A 886 -8.82 7.53 8.82
CA TYR A 886 -8.08 7.22 7.59
C TYR A 886 -7.12 6.04 7.78
N ASP A 887 -6.39 5.99 8.89
CA ASP A 887 -5.46 4.88 9.14
C ASP A 887 -6.23 3.55 9.34
N LEU A 888 -7.37 3.56 10.05
CA LEU A 888 -8.27 2.39 10.17
C LEU A 888 -8.78 1.95 8.79
N PHE A 889 -9.22 2.88 7.96
CA PHE A 889 -9.69 2.58 6.61
C PHE A 889 -8.58 2.01 5.72
N LEU A 890 -7.37 2.59 5.80
CA LEU A 890 -6.19 2.13 5.04
C LEU A 890 -5.75 0.73 5.44
N GLN A 891 -5.85 0.37 6.72
CA GLN A 891 -5.55 -0.97 7.18
C GLN A 891 -6.58 -1.98 6.66
N ALA A 892 -7.87 -1.67 6.84
CA ALA A 892 -8.95 -2.58 6.45
C ALA A 892 -9.01 -2.81 4.93
N THR A 893 -8.77 -1.78 4.13
CA THR A 893 -8.73 -1.87 2.66
C THR A 893 -7.38 -2.33 2.10
N SER A 894 -6.38 -2.60 2.93
CA SER A 894 -5.08 -3.07 2.46
C SER A 894 -5.15 -4.52 1.96
N ASN A 895 -4.17 -4.93 1.17
CA ASN A 895 -3.97 -6.33 0.76
C ASN A 895 -3.69 -7.32 1.92
N LYS A 896 -3.68 -6.86 3.18
CA LYS A 896 -3.61 -7.68 4.40
C LYS A 896 -4.83 -7.53 5.30
N GLY A 897 -5.81 -6.72 4.89
CA GLY A 897 -7.06 -6.48 5.61
C GLY A 897 -8.19 -7.36 5.09
N ILE A 898 -9.35 -6.76 4.87
CA ILE A 898 -10.57 -7.39 4.37
C ILE A 898 -10.33 -8.25 3.10
N PRO A 899 -9.54 -7.83 2.09
CA PRO A 899 -9.30 -8.62 0.88
C PRO A 899 -8.80 -10.05 1.13
N VAL A 900 -7.85 -10.24 2.06
CA VAL A 900 -7.30 -11.57 2.38
C VAL A 900 -8.34 -12.45 3.05
N GLN A 901 -9.16 -11.85 3.91
CA GLN A 901 -10.23 -12.55 4.60
C GLN A 901 -11.33 -13.00 3.63
N ILE A 902 -11.66 -12.17 2.63
CA ILE A 902 -12.57 -12.56 1.56
C ILE A 902 -11.99 -13.76 0.79
N ILE A 903 -10.72 -13.72 0.40
CA ILE A 903 -10.04 -14.86 -0.26
C ILE A 903 -10.16 -16.12 0.60
N HIS A 904 -9.85 -16.03 1.90
CA HIS A 904 -9.95 -17.16 2.83
C HIS A 904 -11.37 -17.73 2.92
N SER A 905 -12.40 -16.87 2.97
CA SER A 905 -13.81 -17.31 3.01
C SER A 905 -14.27 -17.96 1.68
N MET A 906 -13.72 -17.50 0.55
CA MET A 906 -14.11 -17.96 -0.79
C MET A 906 -13.35 -19.21 -1.24
N LEU A 907 -12.12 -19.43 -0.77
CA LEU A 907 -11.30 -20.58 -1.16
C LEU A 907 -11.99 -21.94 -0.94
N PRO A 908 -12.60 -22.23 0.23
CA PRO A 908 -13.35 -23.48 0.42
C PRO A 908 -14.49 -23.65 -0.59
N GLN A 909 -15.19 -22.57 -0.92
CA GLN A 909 -16.29 -22.59 -1.89
C GLN A 909 -15.79 -22.83 -3.31
N ILE A 910 -14.67 -22.21 -3.69
CA ILE A 910 -14.00 -22.45 -4.97
C ILE A 910 -13.55 -23.92 -5.07
N ASN A 911 -12.95 -24.46 -4.01
CA ASN A 911 -12.53 -25.86 -3.95
C ASN A 911 -13.72 -26.83 -4.04
N ASP A 912 -14.86 -26.50 -3.44
CA ASP A 912 -16.09 -27.28 -3.56
C ASP A 912 -16.65 -27.24 -4.99
N GLU A 913 -16.61 -26.09 -5.67
CA GLU A 913 -16.98 -25.98 -7.09
C GLU A 913 -16.05 -26.76 -8.01
N ILE A 914 -14.72 -26.69 -7.79
CA ILE A 914 -13.74 -27.51 -8.52
C ILE A 914 -14.03 -29.00 -8.33
N SER A 915 -14.29 -29.40 -7.08
CA SER A 915 -14.61 -30.78 -6.73
C SER A 915 -15.90 -31.25 -7.42
N LYS A 916 -16.95 -30.42 -7.46
CA LYS A 916 -18.19 -30.72 -8.20
C LYS A 916 -17.97 -30.93 -9.69
N ILE A 917 -17.08 -30.15 -10.30
CA ILE A 917 -16.75 -30.25 -11.74
C ILE A 917 -15.99 -31.54 -12.04
N LEU A 918 -15.05 -31.93 -11.19
CA LEU A 918 -14.19 -33.11 -11.36
C LEU A 918 -14.84 -34.42 -10.85
N LYS A 919 -15.88 -34.34 -10.03
CA LYS A 919 -16.55 -35.50 -9.43
C LYS A 919 -17.05 -36.49 -10.48
N GLY A 920 -16.56 -37.74 -10.38
CA GLY A 920 -16.93 -38.82 -11.31
C GLY A 920 -16.26 -38.74 -12.68
N VAL A 921 -15.34 -37.78 -12.87
CA VAL A 921 -14.52 -37.62 -14.08
C VAL A 921 -13.12 -38.18 -13.86
N VAL A 922 -12.50 -37.84 -12.73
CA VAL A 922 -11.12 -38.23 -12.37
C VAL A 922 -11.05 -38.80 -10.95
N GLY A 923 -9.99 -39.57 -10.66
CA GLY A 923 -9.75 -40.20 -9.36
C GLY A 923 -8.98 -39.34 -8.34
N PHE A 924 -8.84 -38.04 -8.58
CA PHE A 924 -8.14 -37.09 -7.70
C PHE A 924 -8.98 -35.83 -7.49
N THR A 925 -8.69 -35.10 -6.41
CA THR A 925 -9.20 -33.75 -6.15
C THR A 925 -8.15 -32.70 -6.46
N VAL A 926 -8.60 -31.47 -6.70
CA VAL A 926 -7.74 -30.31 -6.92
C VAL A 926 -8.09 -29.28 -5.86
N GLU A 927 -7.08 -28.85 -5.11
CA GLU A 927 -7.22 -27.96 -3.95
C GLU A 927 -6.38 -26.70 -4.16
N LEU A 928 -7.00 -25.54 -4.05
CA LEU A 928 -6.34 -24.25 -4.01
C LEU A 928 -6.09 -23.89 -2.55
N GLU A 929 -4.84 -23.57 -2.23
CA GLU A 929 -4.42 -23.14 -0.90
C GLU A 929 -3.70 -21.80 -1.00
N ALA A 930 -4.00 -20.89 -0.08
CA ALA A 930 -3.29 -19.62 0.05
C ALA A 930 -2.71 -19.51 1.45
N ASP A 931 -1.46 -19.11 1.53
CA ASP A 931 -0.79 -18.78 2.78
C ASP A 931 -1.21 -17.36 3.22
N LEU A 932 -1.51 -17.20 4.51
CA LEU A 932 -1.94 -15.94 5.11
C LEU A 932 -0.76 -15.01 5.39
N ASP A 933 0.42 -15.58 5.69
CA ASP A 933 1.62 -14.82 6.03
C ASP A 933 2.45 -14.48 4.79
N SER A 934 2.29 -15.23 3.70
CA SER A 934 2.94 -14.98 2.43
C SER A 934 1.97 -14.57 1.32
N ASN A 935 2.51 -14.08 0.20
CA ASN A 935 1.72 -13.72 -0.97
C ASN A 935 1.64 -14.87 -1.98
N SER A 936 1.77 -16.12 -1.51
CA SER A 936 1.71 -17.33 -2.32
C SER A 936 0.29 -17.90 -2.38
N MET A 937 0.03 -18.60 -3.47
CA MET A 937 -1.16 -19.41 -3.71
C MET A 937 -0.72 -20.63 -4.49
N ASP A 938 -0.85 -21.80 -3.88
CA ASP A 938 -0.44 -23.07 -4.45
C ASP A 938 -1.67 -23.89 -4.83
N ILE A 939 -1.46 -24.79 -5.79
CA ILE A 939 -2.50 -25.66 -6.32
C ILE A 939 -2.00 -27.08 -6.12
N PHE A 940 -2.78 -27.89 -5.44
CA PHE A 940 -2.44 -29.28 -5.16
C PHE A 940 -3.35 -30.22 -5.91
N ILE A 941 -2.77 -31.34 -6.36
CA ILE A 941 -3.48 -32.53 -6.80
C ILE A 941 -3.41 -33.52 -5.66
N ASN A 942 -4.56 -34.00 -5.21
CA ASN A 942 -4.69 -34.88 -4.05
C ASN A 942 -5.40 -36.18 -4.47
N TYR A 943 -4.70 -37.31 -4.31
CA TYR A 943 -5.21 -38.65 -4.59
C TYR A 943 -5.82 -39.33 -3.34
N GLY A 944 -5.79 -38.65 -2.20
CA GLY A 944 -6.21 -39.15 -0.89
C GLY A 944 -5.09 -39.85 -0.11
N ASP A 945 -4.18 -40.53 -0.80
CA ASP A 945 -2.97 -41.15 -0.26
C ASP A 945 -1.69 -40.33 -0.50
N SER A 946 -1.77 -39.36 -1.41
CA SER A 946 -0.65 -38.51 -1.82
C SER A 946 -1.16 -37.13 -2.27
N LYS A 947 -0.42 -36.09 -1.86
CA LYS A 947 -0.69 -34.69 -2.22
C LYS A 947 0.55 -34.08 -2.83
N ARG A 948 0.43 -33.49 -4.02
CA ARG A 948 1.56 -32.87 -4.73
C ARG A 948 1.17 -31.57 -5.40
N ILE A 949 2.15 -30.69 -5.57
CA ILE A 949 1.97 -29.44 -6.32
C ILE A 949 1.64 -29.76 -7.78
N VAL A 950 0.72 -28.99 -8.37
CA VAL A 950 0.18 -29.19 -9.73
C VAL A 950 1.26 -29.20 -10.81
N GLU A 951 2.38 -28.52 -10.57
CA GLU A 951 3.55 -28.43 -11.44
C GLU A 951 4.22 -29.79 -11.66
N LEU A 952 4.11 -30.69 -10.68
CA LEU A 952 4.60 -32.06 -10.76
C LEU A 952 3.56 -33.03 -11.34
N GLY A 953 2.35 -32.56 -11.63
CA GLY A 953 1.29 -33.37 -12.20
C GLY A 953 1.54 -33.80 -13.65
N SER A 954 0.86 -34.86 -14.07
CA SER A 954 0.86 -35.35 -15.45
C SER A 954 0.22 -34.34 -16.41
N GLY A 955 0.41 -34.53 -17.72
CA GLY A 955 -0.20 -33.67 -18.75
C GLY A 955 -1.73 -33.63 -18.64
N MET A 956 -2.36 -34.79 -18.39
CA MET A 956 -3.80 -34.89 -18.13
C MET A 956 -4.19 -34.12 -16.87
N GLU A 957 -3.52 -34.36 -15.74
CA GLU A 957 -3.89 -33.75 -14.47
C GLU A 957 -3.85 -32.23 -14.54
N LYS A 958 -2.80 -31.68 -15.15
CA LYS A 958 -2.66 -30.23 -15.38
C LYS A 958 -3.80 -29.70 -16.24
N MET A 959 -4.18 -30.41 -17.29
CA MET A 959 -5.29 -30.02 -18.16
C MET A 959 -6.63 -30.03 -17.42
N MET A 960 -6.93 -31.11 -16.69
CA MET A 960 -8.19 -31.26 -15.94
C MET A 960 -8.30 -30.22 -14.83
N ALA A 961 -7.21 -30.04 -14.06
CA ALA A 961 -7.12 -29.00 -13.04
C ALA A 961 -7.34 -27.62 -13.66
N SER A 962 -6.69 -27.30 -14.79
CA SER A 962 -6.81 -25.98 -15.40
C SER A 962 -8.24 -25.67 -15.82
N LEU A 963 -8.91 -26.65 -16.44
CA LEU A 963 -10.27 -26.49 -16.92
C LEU A 963 -11.27 -26.39 -15.76
N ALA A 964 -11.14 -27.24 -14.73
CA ALA A 964 -12.00 -27.20 -13.56
C ALA A 964 -11.84 -25.89 -12.76
N ILE A 965 -10.60 -25.45 -12.53
CA ILE A 965 -10.32 -24.17 -11.86
C ILE A 965 -10.94 -23.02 -12.66
N ARG A 966 -10.72 -22.98 -13.98
CA ARG A 966 -11.28 -21.94 -14.84
C ARG A 966 -12.79 -21.84 -14.73
N VAL A 967 -13.49 -22.98 -14.77
CA VAL A 967 -14.95 -23.02 -14.69
C VAL A 967 -15.44 -22.66 -13.29
N ALA A 968 -14.76 -23.12 -12.24
CA ALA A 968 -15.07 -22.73 -10.86
C ALA A 968 -14.90 -21.21 -10.66
N LEU A 969 -13.79 -20.64 -11.14
CA LEU A 969 -13.54 -19.19 -11.10
C LEU A 969 -14.61 -18.41 -11.87
N ILE A 970 -15.03 -18.86 -13.04
CA ILE A 970 -16.16 -18.25 -13.77
C ILE A 970 -17.43 -18.29 -12.95
N ASN A 971 -17.73 -19.38 -12.25
CA ASN A 971 -18.94 -19.50 -11.44
C ASN A 971 -18.93 -18.53 -10.25
N VAL A 972 -17.79 -18.36 -9.58
CA VAL A 972 -17.66 -17.47 -8.41
C VAL A 972 -17.37 -16.01 -8.76
N SER A 973 -16.96 -15.72 -10.00
CA SER A 973 -16.55 -14.36 -10.39
C SER A 973 -17.73 -13.39 -10.56
N SER A 974 -17.47 -12.10 -10.40
CA SER A 974 -18.37 -11.01 -10.80
C SER A 974 -18.04 -10.43 -12.19
N LEU A 975 -17.01 -10.94 -12.87
CA LEU A 975 -16.64 -10.50 -14.22
C LEU A 975 -17.75 -10.77 -15.25
N PRO A 976 -17.81 -10.03 -16.37
CA PRO A 976 -18.67 -10.35 -17.50
C PRO A 976 -18.47 -11.82 -17.95
N LYS A 977 -19.55 -12.60 -17.97
CA LYS A 977 -19.50 -14.05 -18.27
C LYS A 977 -20.11 -14.34 -19.62
N THR A 978 -19.40 -15.16 -20.41
CA THR A 978 -19.95 -15.72 -21.63
C THR A 978 -20.75 -16.99 -21.35
N SER A 979 -21.75 -17.27 -22.17
CA SER A 979 -22.38 -18.59 -22.22
C SER A 979 -21.64 -19.59 -23.13
N MET A 980 -20.41 -19.27 -23.57
CA MET A 980 -19.68 -20.02 -24.58
C MET A 980 -18.24 -20.30 -24.14
N LEU A 981 -17.83 -21.56 -24.19
CA LEU A 981 -16.45 -22.01 -23.93
C LEU A 981 -15.79 -22.43 -25.24
N MET A 982 -14.55 -22.02 -25.47
CA MET A 982 -13.77 -22.38 -26.66
C MET A 982 -12.48 -23.09 -26.24
N ILE A 983 -12.21 -24.26 -26.82
CA ILE A 983 -11.03 -25.08 -26.53
C ILE A 983 -10.30 -25.37 -27.85
N ASP A 984 -9.08 -24.86 -27.98
CA ASP A 984 -8.25 -25.03 -29.19
C ASP A 984 -7.06 -25.98 -28.96
N GLU A 985 -7.12 -27.17 -29.57
CA GLU A 985 -6.09 -28.21 -29.53
C GLU A 985 -5.59 -28.59 -28.12
N GLY A 986 -6.46 -28.54 -27.12
CA GLY A 986 -6.12 -28.85 -25.72
C GLY A 986 -5.80 -30.32 -25.44
N PHE A 987 -6.23 -31.25 -26.29
CA PHE A 987 -6.26 -32.69 -25.98
C PHE A 987 -5.04 -33.49 -26.45
N GLY A 988 -4.07 -32.86 -27.13
CA GLY A 988 -2.98 -33.55 -27.84
C GLY A 988 -1.95 -34.30 -26.98
N ALA A 989 -1.99 -34.13 -25.65
CA ALA A 989 -1.06 -34.75 -24.70
C ALA A 989 -1.67 -35.95 -23.94
N LEU A 990 -2.85 -36.41 -24.34
CA LEU A 990 -3.63 -37.45 -23.65
C LEU A 990 -3.50 -38.80 -24.36
N ASP A 991 -3.36 -39.87 -23.58
CA ASP A 991 -3.49 -41.25 -24.06
C ASP A 991 -4.98 -41.66 -24.16
N GLU A 992 -5.23 -42.87 -24.68
CA GLU A 992 -6.59 -43.40 -24.91
C GLU A 992 -7.44 -43.48 -23.63
N THR A 993 -6.83 -43.82 -22.49
CA THR A 993 -7.52 -43.91 -21.19
C THR A 993 -7.89 -42.51 -20.67
N ASN A 994 -7.05 -41.52 -20.88
CA ASN A 994 -7.26 -40.14 -20.47
C ASN A 994 -8.25 -39.37 -21.38
N LEU A 995 -8.44 -39.81 -22.64
CA LEU A 995 -9.44 -39.25 -23.56
C LEU A 995 -10.89 -39.51 -23.11
N GLU A 996 -11.18 -40.68 -22.51
CA GLU A 996 -12.51 -40.99 -21.99
C GLU A 996 -12.90 -40.05 -20.83
N ALA A 997 -11.96 -39.81 -19.90
CA ALA A 997 -12.14 -38.86 -18.81
C ALA A 997 -12.40 -37.43 -19.34
N CYS A 998 -11.69 -37.01 -20.40
CA CYS A 998 -11.94 -35.71 -21.03
C CYS A 998 -13.34 -35.62 -21.66
N GLY A 999 -13.82 -36.69 -22.27
CA GLY A 999 -15.19 -36.76 -22.78
C GLY A 999 -16.23 -36.55 -21.68
N LYS A 1000 -16.08 -37.23 -20.54
CA LYS A 1000 -16.95 -37.07 -19.37
C LYS A 1000 -16.92 -35.64 -18.83
N LEU A 1001 -15.75 -35.00 -18.79
CA LEU A 1001 -15.63 -33.60 -18.37
C LEU A 1001 -16.39 -32.67 -19.32
N LEU A 1002 -16.17 -32.77 -20.64
CA LEU A 1002 -16.86 -31.94 -21.63
C LEU A 1002 -18.39 -32.08 -21.54
N GLN A 1003 -18.88 -33.29 -21.31
CA GLN A 1003 -20.31 -33.54 -21.09
C GLN A 1003 -20.82 -32.87 -19.80
N SER A 1004 -20.04 -32.93 -18.71
CA SER A 1004 -20.35 -32.20 -17.47
C SER A 1004 -20.42 -30.70 -17.71
N LEU A 1005 -19.49 -30.15 -18.51
CA LEU A 1005 -19.38 -28.71 -18.78
C LEU A 1005 -20.63 -28.09 -19.45
N LYS A 1006 -21.46 -28.89 -20.12
CA LYS A 1006 -22.75 -28.45 -20.70
C LYS A 1006 -23.71 -27.84 -19.67
N LYS A 1007 -23.53 -28.13 -18.37
CA LYS A 1007 -24.33 -27.52 -17.30
C LYS A 1007 -24.07 -26.02 -17.14
N TRP A 1008 -22.87 -25.55 -17.51
CA TRP A 1008 -22.43 -24.17 -17.31
C TRP A 1008 -22.39 -23.36 -18.59
N PHE A 1009 -22.17 -24.00 -19.75
CA PHE A 1009 -22.08 -23.33 -21.05
C PHE A 1009 -23.15 -23.81 -22.02
N LYS A 1010 -23.81 -22.87 -22.70
CA LYS A 1010 -24.79 -23.15 -23.76
C LYS A 1010 -24.10 -23.73 -25.00
N ASN A 1011 -22.89 -23.25 -25.32
CA ASN A 1011 -22.11 -23.68 -26.47
C ASN A 1011 -20.67 -23.98 -26.04
N ILE A 1012 -20.15 -25.14 -26.40
CA ILE A 1012 -18.74 -25.51 -26.18
C ILE A 1012 -18.11 -25.79 -27.54
N LEU A 1013 -17.25 -24.90 -28.02
CA LEU A 1013 -16.54 -25.06 -29.28
C LEU A 1013 -15.22 -25.80 -29.04
N VAL A 1014 -15.04 -26.94 -29.69
CA VAL A 1014 -13.84 -27.78 -29.54
C VAL A 1014 -13.14 -27.91 -30.88
N ILE A 1015 -11.88 -27.50 -30.93
CA ILE A 1015 -10.97 -27.76 -32.06
C ILE A 1015 -10.03 -28.88 -31.64
N SER A 1016 -10.09 -30.00 -32.35
CA SER A 1016 -9.18 -31.12 -32.13
C SER A 1016 -8.82 -31.79 -33.46
N HIS A 1017 -7.71 -32.51 -33.46
CA HIS A 1017 -7.31 -33.44 -34.52
C HIS A 1017 -7.43 -34.91 -34.08
N ILE A 1018 -7.91 -35.15 -32.85
CA ILE A 1018 -8.09 -36.47 -32.28
C ILE A 1018 -9.46 -37.00 -32.68
N ASP A 1019 -9.48 -38.14 -33.36
CA ASP A 1019 -10.73 -38.75 -33.87
C ASP A 1019 -11.68 -39.13 -32.73
N ALA A 1020 -11.18 -39.56 -31.57
CA ALA A 1020 -12.01 -39.87 -30.40
C ALA A 1020 -12.84 -38.68 -29.88
N ILE A 1021 -12.38 -37.44 -30.08
CA ILE A 1021 -13.16 -36.23 -29.71
C ILE A 1021 -14.34 -36.04 -30.67
N LYS A 1022 -14.21 -36.47 -31.93
CA LYS A 1022 -15.28 -36.39 -32.94
C LYS A 1022 -16.49 -37.24 -32.58
N ASP A 1023 -16.29 -38.32 -31.84
CA ASP A 1023 -17.36 -39.21 -31.40
C ASP A 1023 -18.13 -38.67 -30.16
N ILE A 1024 -17.64 -37.60 -29.53
CA ILE A 1024 -18.19 -37.04 -28.28
C ILE A 1024 -19.00 -35.75 -28.52
N VAL A 1025 -18.79 -35.08 -29.66
CA VAL A 1025 -19.47 -33.79 -29.96
C VAL A 1025 -20.93 -33.99 -30.37
N ASP A 1026 -21.79 -33.02 -30.05
CA ASP A 1026 -23.20 -33.02 -30.43
C ASP A 1026 -23.43 -32.46 -31.84
N ASN A 1027 -22.61 -31.47 -32.23
CA ASN A 1027 -22.68 -30.81 -33.53
C ASN A 1027 -21.30 -30.74 -34.19
N ASN A 1028 -21.28 -30.58 -35.50
CA ASN A 1028 -20.03 -30.44 -36.26
C ASN A 1028 -20.07 -29.23 -37.21
N ILE A 1029 -18.96 -28.49 -37.25
CA ILE A 1029 -18.68 -27.47 -38.26
C ILE A 1029 -17.53 -27.99 -39.12
N ASP A 1030 -17.82 -28.27 -40.38
CA ASP A 1030 -16.82 -28.77 -41.32
C ASP A 1030 -16.16 -27.62 -42.09
N ILE A 1031 -14.83 -27.65 -42.14
CA ILE A 1031 -14.05 -26.71 -42.96
C ILE A 1031 -13.68 -27.37 -44.28
N MET A 1032 -14.37 -26.95 -45.32
CA MET A 1032 -14.13 -27.43 -46.67
C MET A 1032 -13.11 -26.53 -47.40
N LYS A 1033 -12.38 -27.12 -48.35
CA LYS A 1033 -11.46 -26.40 -49.25
C LYS A 1033 -11.92 -26.57 -50.70
N LYS A 1034 -11.98 -25.46 -51.44
CA LYS A 1034 -12.19 -25.43 -52.89
C LYS A 1034 -10.98 -24.74 -53.49
N GLY A 1035 -10.05 -25.55 -54.01
CA GLY A 1035 -8.72 -25.07 -54.41
C GLY A 1035 -7.89 -24.61 -53.19
N VAL A 1036 -7.44 -23.36 -53.20
CA VAL A 1036 -6.62 -22.75 -52.12
C VAL A 1036 -7.45 -22.08 -51.02
N ASP A 1037 -8.76 -21.96 -51.24
CA ASP A 1037 -9.68 -21.19 -50.41
C ASP A 1037 -10.44 -22.08 -49.42
N SER A 1038 -10.63 -21.58 -48.20
CA SER A 1038 -11.33 -22.29 -47.12
C SER A 1038 -12.70 -21.64 -46.90
N TYR A 1039 -13.73 -22.45 -46.72
CA TYR A 1039 -15.09 -21.99 -46.41
C TYR A 1039 -15.69 -22.83 -45.28
N VAL A 1040 -16.55 -22.18 -44.49
CA VAL A 1040 -17.32 -22.85 -43.44
C VAL A 1040 -18.53 -23.52 -44.07
N TYR A 1041 -18.71 -24.80 -43.77
CA TYR A 1041 -19.93 -25.53 -44.07
C TYR A 1041 -20.61 -25.86 -42.74
N GLN A 1042 -21.78 -25.26 -42.53
CA GLN A 1042 -22.69 -25.57 -41.43
C GLN A 1042 -23.92 -26.26 -42.06
N PRO A 1043 -24.20 -27.54 -41.75
CA PRO A 1043 -25.34 -28.29 -42.28
C PRO A 1043 -26.69 -27.64 -42.00
#